data_AF-A0A1S1MLK8-F1
#
_entry.id   AF-A0A1S1MLK8-F1
#
_cell.length_a   1.000
_cell.length_b   1.000
_cell.length_c   1.000
_cell.angle_alpha   90.00
_cell.angle_beta   90.00
_cell.angle_gamma   90.00
#
_symmetry.space_group_name_H-M   'P 1'
#
loop_
_entity.id
_entity.type
_entity.pdbx_description
1 polymer ?
#
loop_
_entity_poly.entity_id
_entity_poly.type
_entity_poly.pdbx_seq_one_letter_code
_entity_poly.pdbx_strand_id
1 'polypeptide(L)'
;MIKLSKQFCASLLLGLLTITLLTGCGGSGSDSSSVNPPSDNNSGDTPDDGDSGDDNSGNSNYSGSGAITQGVATTTTANLFPSGSRVSAVGSITDSSQQSWIVPADTLFQSNSMPFAADLYNSYVSGHNYASAAAAEAALDGTDIIEIDADGEVITAYIFADNYFEMYVNGNAVGKDPVPFTEFNSNIVRFKVKQPFTVAMALVDWEETLGTGTENNQGSAYAAGDGGMVAVFKDSNGHIVGVTNNQWKAQTYYTAPIVDPTCLSESDSQRLSSSCSTGAVSDISAVYGVHWSRPANWMSENFDDSSWPSASSYTNETVGVDNKQAYTNFTAVFDDAQSDAQFIWSSNLVLDNEVLVRGTIGDSTGDDDSTDSGDFQLTSKAVKSDNIVPLSATCDGADGGKSVSLQWSGAPSQTQSYALSMHHFPNPNDAGDFSKAHSYWTVYDIPAATVNLASGETAIGVFGINSVNNQQQYAAPCSADSSEHDYTITLYALSSSVGSLGLSGSTTDLVTLRDAIAPHTLGTAKLSLTRSRYNPNNDQHVPQSVATTCAAKSAAFAAYSDHVSVSCSDNTMSVTTHTLLPYRSQLDSDKANVGIRSWIGRVPIAEQLTWTLPITPSYLPTPQSNINIHHAVGVSVEGIPILHYAKESQPDEIAQLGQDYSSRDTVLLGEIDQCGGHAGNGEDYHYHMAPICLMDSHDPSLPLAYMFDGLPLYFGTGGGVKTTGGTDYGAGRYEDLNYLPLDVKNGSNPLDDCNAYDLHGDGSEYVYYSTSDAPYSIGCFRAQANQEGSVPGGPHWVQERDLSWSGNDVLLTDYDTMSFSGKTWQFIEVTPGESNNRIAAGKKALIMYRQLASGDSGYDPNANCYAFRYRLDSTDTAGTNDTYSEHCR
;
A
#
# COMPACT_ATOMS: atom_id res chain seq x y z
N MET A 1 -66.81 -8.02 -2.52
CA MET A 1 -67.66 -8.11 -3.75
C MET A 1 -66.69 -8.14 -4.93
N ILE A 2 -66.56 -9.25 -5.65
CA ILE A 2 -67.30 -9.62 -6.88
C ILE A 2 -66.89 -8.80 -8.13
N LYS A 3 -65.80 -9.25 -8.79
CA LYS A 3 -65.56 -9.43 -10.25
C LYS A 3 -64.05 -9.66 -10.46
N LEU A 4 -63.51 -10.69 -11.12
CA LEU A 4 -63.82 -11.42 -12.38
C LEU A 4 -63.70 -10.56 -13.66
N SER A 5 -63.06 -11.00 -14.76
CA SER A 5 -62.17 -12.18 -14.99
C SER A 5 -61.71 -12.28 -16.47
N LYS A 6 -60.48 -12.78 -16.74
CA LYS A 6 -60.07 -13.61 -17.93
C LYS A 6 -60.16 -12.94 -19.33
N GLN A 7 -59.64 -13.45 -20.48
CA GLN A 7 -58.55 -14.35 -20.97
C GLN A 7 -58.44 -14.08 -22.54
N PHE A 8 -57.66 -14.69 -23.46
CA PHE A 8 -56.83 -15.91 -23.55
C PHE A 8 -55.89 -15.89 -24.82
N CYS A 9 -55.08 -16.94 -25.01
CA CYS A 9 -54.54 -17.51 -26.28
C CYS A 9 -53.38 -16.79 -27.04
N ALA A 10 -52.50 -17.51 -27.77
CA ALA A 10 -52.04 -18.93 -27.81
C ALA A 10 -50.82 -19.04 -28.77
N SER A 11 -49.78 -19.89 -28.62
CA SER A 11 -49.71 -21.37 -28.83
C SER A 11 -48.29 -21.86 -28.43
N LEU A 12 -47.99 -23.08 -27.90
CA LEU A 12 -48.04 -24.45 -28.47
C LEU A 12 -47.08 -24.65 -29.69
N LEU A 13 -46.20 -25.67 -29.84
CA LEU A 13 -45.95 -27.02 -29.25
C LEU A 13 -44.52 -27.13 -28.63
N LEU A 14 -44.09 -28.04 -27.72
CA LEU A 14 -44.01 -29.53 -27.67
C LEU A 14 -43.10 -30.20 -28.74
N GLY A 15 -42.15 -31.12 -28.44
CA GLY A 15 -41.57 -31.59 -27.16
C GLY A 15 -40.98 -33.04 -27.23
N LEU A 16 -40.19 -33.46 -26.20
CA LEU A 16 -39.84 -34.86 -25.80
C LEU A 16 -38.97 -35.75 -26.77
N LEU A 17 -38.27 -36.84 -26.38
CA LEU A 17 -37.62 -37.36 -25.12
C LEU A 17 -36.84 -38.68 -25.44
N THR A 18 -36.00 -39.21 -24.53
CA THR A 18 -35.46 -40.62 -24.42
C THR A 18 -34.53 -41.15 -25.54
N ILE A 19 -33.37 -41.84 -25.38
CA ILE A 19 -32.72 -42.80 -24.40
C ILE A 19 -32.59 -44.22 -25.00
N THR A 20 -31.34 -44.74 -25.23
CA THR A 20 -30.79 -46.08 -24.80
C THR A 20 -29.50 -46.57 -25.53
N LEU A 21 -28.41 -46.79 -24.75
CA LEU A 21 -27.56 -48.01 -24.59
C LEU A 21 -26.88 -48.80 -25.76
N LEU A 22 -25.52 -48.84 -25.70
CA LEU A 22 -24.58 -50.00 -25.63
C LEU A 22 -24.15 -50.90 -26.84
N THR A 23 -22.85 -51.28 -26.80
CA THR A 23 -22.09 -52.36 -27.53
C THR A 23 -21.87 -52.22 -29.06
N GLY A 24 -20.76 -52.68 -29.68
CA GLY A 24 -19.47 -53.17 -29.15
C GLY A 24 -18.55 -53.91 -30.18
N CYS A 25 -17.22 -53.74 -30.05
CA CYS A 25 -16.07 -54.54 -30.57
C CYS A 25 -15.78 -54.77 -32.10
N GLY A 26 -14.54 -54.44 -32.51
CA GLY A 26 -13.75 -55.06 -33.61
C GLY A 26 -13.84 -54.43 -35.02
N GLY A 27 -12.79 -54.39 -35.87
CA GLY A 27 -11.37 -54.77 -35.73
C GLY A 27 -10.62 -54.88 -37.09
N SER A 28 -9.27 -54.94 -37.12
CA SER A 28 -8.36 -54.90 -38.33
C SER A 28 -8.28 -53.51 -39.00
N GLY A 29 -7.24 -53.06 -39.72
CA GLY A 29 -5.96 -53.58 -40.27
C GLY A 29 -5.63 -52.77 -41.56
N SER A 30 -4.40 -52.60 -42.09
CA SER A 30 -3.05 -53.08 -41.77
C SER A 30 -1.94 -52.23 -42.45
N ASP A 31 -0.68 -52.55 -42.16
CA ASP A 31 0.55 -52.36 -42.99
C ASP A 31 1.22 -50.98 -43.16
N SER A 32 2.46 -51.04 -43.65
CA SER A 32 3.54 -50.05 -43.54
C SER A 32 4.41 -49.99 -44.80
N SER A 33 5.24 -48.96 -44.98
CA SER A 33 6.56 -49.12 -45.63
C SER A 33 7.55 -47.98 -45.33
N SER A 34 8.84 -48.33 -45.31
CA SER A 34 10.00 -47.48 -45.03
C SER A 34 11.00 -47.51 -46.19
N VAL A 35 11.80 -46.46 -46.40
CA VAL A 35 13.04 -46.51 -47.22
C VAL A 35 14.16 -45.71 -46.54
N ASN A 36 15.42 -46.11 -46.80
CA ASN A 36 16.63 -45.87 -45.99
C ASN A 36 17.64 -44.86 -46.62
N PRO A 37 18.78 -44.53 -45.95
CA PRO A 37 19.76 -43.52 -46.36
C PRO A 37 20.89 -44.08 -47.27
N PRO A 38 22.02 -43.38 -47.52
CA PRO A 38 23.20 -43.30 -46.61
C PRO A 38 23.77 -41.84 -46.52
N SER A 39 24.93 -41.46 -45.95
CA SER A 39 26.15 -42.10 -45.34
C SER A 39 26.76 -41.13 -44.27
N ASP A 40 27.95 -41.25 -43.63
CA ASP A 40 29.06 -42.24 -43.56
C ASP A 40 29.94 -42.03 -42.27
N ASN A 41 30.89 -42.95 -42.02
CA ASN A 41 32.12 -42.98 -41.16
C ASN A 41 32.49 -41.83 -40.15
N ASN A 42 32.86 -42.07 -38.87
CA ASN A 42 33.82 -43.01 -38.21
C ASN A 42 35.31 -42.54 -38.35
N SER A 43 36.18 -42.42 -37.33
CA SER A 43 36.57 -43.28 -36.17
C SER A 43 37.14 -42.49 -34.95
N GLY A 44 37.10 -42.94 -33.68
CA GLY A 44 37.96 -43.97 -33.01
C GLY A 44 38.93 -43.27 -32.02
N ASP A 45 39.36 -43.79 -30.85
CA ASP A 45 39.26 -45.11 -30.19
C ASP A 45 39.15 -44.99 -28.63
N THR A 46 39.06 -46.12 -27.92
CA THR A 46 38.78 -46.33 -26.47
C THR A 46 40.07 -46.60 -25.62
N PRO A 47 40.08 -47.05 -24.33
CA PRO A 47 39.01 -47.33 -23.34
C PRO A 47 39.26 -46.84 -21.87
N ASP A 48 38.36 -47.24 -20.95
CA ASP A 48 38.47 -47.43 -19.49
C ASP A 48 39.43 -46.55 -18.64
N ASP A 49 38.86 -45.83 -17.67
CA ASP A 49 38.73 -46.38 -16.30
C ASP A 49 37.50 -45.76 -15.60
N GLY A 50 36.94 -46.43 -14.59
CA GLY A 50 35.69 -46.01 -13.95
C GLY A 50 35.87 -45.60 -12.48
N ASP A 51 35.21 -44.52 -12.07
CA ASP A 51 34.90 -44.22 -10.67
C ASP A 51 33.47 -43.65 -10.55
N SER A 52 32.91 -43.65 -9.34
CA SER A 52 31.51 -43.32 -9.08
C SER A 52 31.16 -41.86 -9.39
N GLY A 53 30.13 -41.65 -10.23
CA GLY A 53 29.48 -40.35 -10.34
C GLY A 53 28.47 -40.15 -9.21
N ASP A 54 28.70 -39.15 -8.37
CA ASP A 54 27.65 -38.54 -7.56
C ASP A 54 26.89 -37.54 -8.44
N ASP A 55 25.67 -37.91 -8.84
CA ASP A 55 24.71 -37.03 -9.50
C ASP A 55 24.21 -36.00 -8.47
N ASN A 56 24.69 -34.75 -8.55
CA ASN A 56 24.08 -33.62 -7.83
C ASN A 56 23.42 -32.64 -8.81
N SER A 57 22.58 -33.19 -9.70
CA SER A 57 21.70 -32.44 -10.58
C SER A 57 20.47 -31.94 -9.82
N GLY A 58 20.68 -31.02 -8.88
CA GLY A 58 19.63 -30.36 -8.09
C GLY A 58 18.64 -29.60 -8.99
N ASN A 59 17.49 -30.20 -9.26
CA ASN A 59 16.46 -29.68 -10.16
C ASN A 59 15.73 -28.47 -9.53
N SER A 60 16.31 -27.28 -9.68
CA SER A 60 15.69 -26.01 -9.29
C SER A 60 14.53 -25.67 -10.25
N ASN A 61 13.31 -25.59 -9.72
CA ASN A 61 12.09 -25.33 -10.50
C ASN A 61 11.85 -23.83 -10.81
N TYR A 62 12.90 -23.01 -10.78
CA TYR A 62 12.82 -21.60 -11.13
C TYR A 62 12.68 -21.42 -12.65
N SER A 63 11.90 -20.41 -13.07
CA SER A 63 11.61 -20.16 -14.49
C SER A 63 11.84 -18.71 -14.93
N GLY A 64 12.44 -17.87 -14.09
CA GLY A 64 12.82 -16.50 -14.44
C GLY A 64 14.14 -16.43 -15.25
N SER A 65 14.60 -15.22 -15.52
CA SER A 65 15.81 -14.92 -16.29
C SER A 65 17.12 -14.99 -15.49
N GLY A 66 17.04 -15.03 -14.15
CA GLY A 66 18.21 -15.09 -13.26
C GLY A 66 18.97 -16.42 -13.31
N ALA A 67 20.30 -16.35 -13.20
CA ALA A 67 21.18 -17.52 -13.11
C ALA A 67 21.26 -18.04 -11.68
N ILE A 68 21.17 -19.36 -11.50
CA ILE A 68 21.16 -19.99 -10.17
C ILE A 68 22.53 -20.55 -9.80
N THR A 69 22.98 -20.19 -8.59
CA THR A 69 24.09 -20.81 -7.87
C THR A 69 23.59 -21.52 -6.61
N GLN A 70 24.34 -22.48 -6.07
CA GLN A 70 23.98 -23.18 -4.84
C GLN A 70 25.19 -23.39 -3.93
N GLY A 71 25.00 -23.20 -2.62
CA GLY A 71 26.01 -23.38 -1.58
C GLY A 71 27.04 -22.25 -1.52
N VAL A 72 28.09 -22.48 -0.71
CA VAL A 72 29.09 -21.47 -0.36
C VAL A 72 30.11 -21.26 -1.49
N ALA A 73 30.36 -20.00 -1.83
CA ALA A 73 31.32 -19.57 -2.84
C ALA A 73 32.79 -19.81 -2.44
N THR A 74 33.68 -19.83 -3.42
CA THR A 74 35.13 -19.86 -3.17
C THR A 74 35.64 -18.46 -2.88
N THR A 75 36.15 -18.21 -1.67
CA THR A 75 36.79 -16.93 -1.30
C THR A 75 37.95 -16.59 -2.25
N THR A 76 37.87 -15.46 -2.95
CA THR A 76 38.93 -14.94 -3.82
C THR A 76 39.76 -13.86 -3.11
N THR A 77 39.12 -13.03 -2.28
CA THR A 77 39.77 -12.05 -1.41
C THR A 77 39.30 -12.22 0.03
N ALA A 78 40.24 -12.50 0.95
CA ALA A 78 39.91 -12.90 2.31
C ALA A 78 39.34 -11.78 3.21
N ASN A 79 39.73 -10.52 2.97
CA ASN A 79 39.09 -9.33 3.54
C ASN A 79 39.53 -8.08 2.73
N LEU A 80 38.59 -7.26 2.27
CA LEU A 80 38.84 -5.96 1.63
C LEU A 80 39.33 -4.91 2.64
N PHE A 81 38.74 -4.90 3.84
CA PHE A 81 38.94 -3.88 4.85
C PHE A 81 39.43 -4.50 6.19
N PRO A 82 40.76 -4.68 6.38
CA PRO A 82 41.32 -5.31 7.58
C PRO A 82 41.12 -4.57 8.91
N SER A 83 40.53 -3.37 8.88
CA SER A 83 40.16 -2.59 10.06
C SER A 83 38.73 -2.84 10.54
N GLY A 84 37.86 -3.40 9.68
CA GLY A 84 36.44 -3.63 9.97
C GLY A 84 36.21 -4.54 11.18
N SER A 85 35.05 -4.38 11.84
CA SER A 85 34.65 -5.29 12.92
C SER A 85 34.23 -6.66 12.39
N ARG A 86 33.77 -6.71 11.14
CA ARG A 86 33.42 -7.92 10.38
C ARG A 86 34.29 -8.09 9.15
N VAL A 87 34.24 -9.28 8.56
CA VAL A 87 35.13 -9.67 7.47
C VAL A 87 34.47 -9.40 6.13
N SER A 88 34.75 -8.24 5.53
CA SER A 88 34.36 -7.90 4.15
C SER A 88 35.11 -8.76 3.12
N ALA A 89 34.82 -10.06 3.05
CA ALA A 89 35.40 -10.96 2.06
C ALA A 89 34.74 -10.77 0.68
N VAL A 90 35.40 -11.28 -0.36
CA VAL A 90 34.83 -11.41 -1.71
C VAL A 90 35.08 -12.83 -2.22
N GLY A 91 34.08 -13.40 -2.87
CA GLY A 91 34.11 -14.75 -3.42
C GLY A 91 33.88 -14.80 -4.93
N SER A 92 33.98 -16.01 -5.46
CA SER A 92 33.45 -16.38 -6.77
C SER A 92 32.69 -17.70 -6.68
N ILE A 93 31.51 -17.76 -7.29
CA ILE A 93 30.69 -18.96 -7.41
C ILE A 93 30.25 -19.16 -8.85
N THR A 94 30.09 -20.42 -9.28
CA THR A 94 29.81 -20.77 -10.67
C THR A 94 28.41 -21.36 -10.80
N ASP A 95 27.65 -20.92 -11.80
CA ASP A 95 26.31 -21.45 -12.09
C ASP A 95 26.33 -22.75 -12.92
N SER A 96 25.13 -23.31 -13.13
CA SER A 96 24.91 -24.49 -13.95
C SER A 96 25.34 -24.34 -15.43
N SER A 97 25.48 -23.11 -15.92
CA SER A 97 25.93 -22.77 -17.28
C SER A 97 27.43 -22.49 -17.38
N GLN A 98 28.17 -22.63 -16.26
CA GLN A 98 29.60 -22.35 -16.14
C GLN A 98 29.98 -20.85 -16.26
N GLN A 99 29.03 -19.94 -16.06
CA GLN A 99 29.34 -18.53 -15.81
C GLN A 99 29.69 -18.34 -14.32
N SER A 100 30.70 -17.51 -14.07
CA SER A 100 31.22 -17.21 -12.73
C SER A 100 30.73 -15.84 -12.28
N TRP A 101 30.23 -15.78 -11.05
CA TRP A 101 29.65 -14.62 -10.40
C TRP A 101 30.52 -14.21 -9.21
N ILE A 102 30.75 -12.90 -9.06
CA ILE A 102 31.51 -12.32 -7.95
C ILE A 102 30.52 -11.93 -6.86
N VAL A 103 30.78 -12.36 -5.62
CA VAL A 103 29.84 -12.24 -4.50
C VAL A 103 30.49 -11.60 -3.26
N PRO A 104 29.80 -10.75 -2.49
CA PRO A 104 28.39 -10.34 -2.68
C PRO A 104 28.15 -9.50 -3.94
N ALA A 105 29.14 -8.73 -4.41
CA ALA A 105 29.09 -8.06 -5.72
C ALA A 105 30.49 -7.76 -6.29
N ASP A 106 30.56 -7.46 -7.60
CA ASP A 106 31.75 -6.86 -8.23
C ASP A 106 31.84 -5.36 -7.87
N THR A 107 32.94 -4.93 -7.25
CA THR A 107 33.08 -3.59 -6.65
C THR A 107 34.40 -2.91 -6.99
N LEU A 108 34.34 -1.58 -7.15
CA LEU A 108 35.46 -0.67 -7.30
C LEU A 108 36.17 -0.33 -5.97
N PHE A 109 35.88 -1.00 -4.84
CA PHE A 109 36.49 -0.69 -3.53
C PHE A 109 38.02 -0.60 -3.61
N GLN A 110 38.68 -1.60 -4.22
CA GLN A 110 40.13 -1.62 -4.43
C GLN A 110 40.62 -0.80 -5.64
N SER A 111 39.71 -0.27 -6.46
CA SER A 111 40.06 0.49 -7.67
C SER A 111 40.28 1.97 -7.38
N ASN A 112 41.38 2.53 -7.91
CA ASN A 112 41.63 3.97 -7.90
C ASN A 112 40.85 4.72 -9.00
N SER A 113 39.93 4.08 -9.71
CA SER A 113 39.05 4.72 -10.71
C SER A 113 37.87 5.48 -10.10
N MET A 114 37.60 5.27 -8.81
CA MET A 114 36.58 5.96 -8.04
C MET A 114 37.18 6.32 -6.67
N PRO A 115 37.09 7.58 -6.22
CA PRO A 115 37.60 7.99 -4.91
C PRO A 115 36.75 7.39 -3.79
N PHE A 116 37.32 7.33 -2.58
CA PHE A 116 36.51 7.16 -1.37
C PHE A 116 35.80 8.47 -1.05
N ALA A 117 34.58 8.38 -0.51
CA ALA A 117 33.86 9.50 0.06
C ALA A 117 34.61 10.07 1.28
N ALA A 118 34.33 11.33 1.63
CA ALA A 118 34.79 11.92 2.87
C ALA A 118 33.86 11.52 4.03
N ASP A 119 34.38 11.45 5.26
CA ASP A 119 33.59 11.01 6.40
C ASP A 119 32.65 12.13 6.92
N LEU A 120 31.35 11.88 6.98
CA LEU A 120 30.41 12.60 7.85
C LEU A 120 30.60 12.11 9.30
N TYR A 121 30.71 10.79 9.45
CA TYR A 121 31.15 10.10 10.66
C TYR A 121 31.71 8.73 10.29
N ASN A 122 32.88 8.38 10.83
CA ASN A 122 33.52 7.09 10.63
C ASN A 122 34.34 6.70 11.86
N SER A 123 33.97 5.60 12.53
CA SER A 123 34.62 5.17 13.77
C SER A 123 36.09 4.77 13.59
N TYR A 124 36.52 4.48 12.36
CA TYR A 124 37.90 4.10 12.04
C TYR A 124 38.84 5.30 11.89
N VAL A 125 38.31 6.52 11.73
CA VAL A 125 39.10 7.72 11.44
C VAL A 125 39.15 8.67 12.64
N SER A 126 40.26 8.60 13.39
CA SER A 126 40.46 9.36 14.63
C SER A 126 40.45 10.88 14.39
N GLY A 127 39.38 11.52 14.84
CA GLY A 127 39.14 12.96 14.70
C GLY A 127 37.80 13.29 14.04
N HIS A 128 37.22 12.37 13.27
CA HIS A 128 36.00 12.59 12.47
C HIS A 128 34.70 12.35 13.26
N ASN A 129 34.74 12.64 14.58
CA ASN A 129 33.57 12.66 15.47
C ASN A 129 32.99 14.09 15.48
N TYR A 130 32.46 14.52 14.34
CA TYR A 130 31.95 15.88 14.16
C TYR A 130 30.65 16.13 14.93
N ALA A 131 30.48 17.35 15.45
CA ALA A 131 29.30 17.72 16.24
C ALA A 131 28.08 18.15 15.41
N SER A 132 28.25 18.25 14.08
CA SER A 132 27.20 18.50 13.08
C SER A 132 27.77 18.30 11.67
N ALA A 133 26.89 18.14 10.68
CA ALA A 133 27.27 18.00 9.28
C ALA A 133 28.12 19.18 8.75
N ALA A 134 27.69 20.42 9.04
CA ALA A 134 28.45 21.62 8.69
C ALA A 134 29.85 21.69 9.35
N ALA A 135 30.07 21.00 10.48
CA ALA A 135 31.40 20.89 11.10
C ALA A 135 32.28 19.83 10.42
N ALA A 136 31.69 18.82 9.79
CA ALA A 136 32.39 17.86 8.94
C ALA A 136 32.79 18.50 7.60
N GLU A 137 31.85 19.13 6.89
CA GLU A 137 32.13 19.88 5.64
C GLU A 137 33.23 20.93 5.82
N ALA A 138 33.21 21.68 6.93
CA ALA A 138 34.18 22.72 7.23
C ALA A 138 35.59 22.19 7.58
N ALA A 139 35.77 20.87 7.71
CA ALA A 139 37.08 20.23 7.84
C ALA A 139 37.70 19.83 6.49
N LEU A 140 36.90 19.83 5.41
CA LEU A 140 37.33 19.44 4.06
C LEU A 140 37.93 20.64 3.31
N ASP A 141 39.11 20.45 2.68
CA ASP A 141 39.84 21.53 2.01
C ASP A 141 39.43 21.80 0.55
N GLY A 142 38.51 20.99 0.01
CA GLY A 142 38.00 21.09 -1.36
C GLY A 142 38.76 20.24 -2.38
N THR A 143 39.80 19.50 -1.98
CA THR A 143 40.50 18.54 -2.86
C THR A 143 39.67 17.29 -3.17
N ASP A 144 38.59 17.08 -2.43
CA ASP A 144 37.56 16.05 -2.59
C ASP A 144 36.51 16.36 -3.67
N ILE A 145 36.40 17.62 -4.14
CA ILE A 145 35.34 18.05 -5.06
C ILE A 145 35.62 17.57 -6.48
N ILE A 146 34.76 16.68 -7.00
CA ILE A 146 34.87 16.14 -8.36
C ILE A 146 34.22 17.07 -9.38
N GLU A 147 34.99 17.69 -10.28
CA GLU A 147 34.46 18.54 -11.35
C GLU A 147 33.91 17.72 -12.52
N ILE A 148 32.60 17.83 -12.76
CA ILE A 148 31.88 17.23 -13.90
C ILE A 148 31.57 18.34 -14.92
N ASP A 149 30.92 19.42 -14.47
CA ASP A 149 30.71 20.64 -15.24
C ASP A 149 31.61 21.76 -14.72
N ALA A 150 32.49 22.29 -15.58
CA ALA A 150 33.36 23.42 -15.24
C ALA A 150 32.60 24.74 -14.93
N ASP A 151 31.33 24.81 -15.32
CA ASP A 151 30.36 25.88 -15.08
C ASP A 151 29.13 25.42 -14.26
N GLY A 152 29.20 24.23 -13.64
CA GLY A 152 28.21 23.75 -12.67
C GLY A 152 28.38 24.33 -11.26
N GLU A 153 27.44 24.03 -10.37
CA GLU A 153 27.47 24.36 -8.95
C GLU A 153 28.06 23.20 -8.14
N VAL A 154 28.69 23.48 -6.99
CA VAL A 154 29.10 22.44 -6.04
C VAL A 154 27.87 21.95 -5.28
N ILE A 155 27.60 20.64 -5.39
CA ILE A 155 26.60 19.92 -4.61
C ILE A 155 27.32 19.11 -3.53
N THR A 156 26.79 19.10 -2.30
CA THR A 156 27.13 18.11 -1.27
C THR A 156 26.04 17.05 -1.20
N ALA A 157 26.39 15.79 -1.45
CA ALA A 157 25.56 14.65 -1.08
C ALA A 157 26.00 14.11 0.29
N TYR A 158 25.05 14.01 1.22
CA TYR A 158 25.17 13.28 2.48
C TYR A 158 24.55 11.90 2.31
N ILE A 159 25.26 10.84 2.69
CA ILE A 159 24.84 9.45 2.44
C ILE A 159 25.05 8.59 3.68
N PHE A 160 24.02 7.85 4.07
CA PHE A 160 24.17 6.67 4.93
C PHE A 160 23.68 5.45 4.13
N ALA A 161 24.46 4.39 4.13
CA ALA A 161 24.07 3.08 3.64
C ALA A 161 24.17 2.10 4.80
N ASP A 162 23.23 1.17 4.89
CA ASP A 162 23.54 -0.08 5.56
C ASP A 162 24.46 -0.87 4.59
N ASN A 163 25.64 -1.25 5.08
CA ASN A 163 26.77 -1.78 4.31
C ASN A 163 27.39 -0.79 3.28
N TYR A 164 27.31 -1.04 1.96
CA TYR A 164 28.23 -0.41 0.97
C TYR A 164 27.53 0.27 -0.21
N PHE A 165 28.12 1.39 -0.70
CA PHE A 165 27.66 2.08 -1.92
C PHE A 165 28.80 2.52 -2.86
N GLU A 166 28.47 2.64 -4.16
CA GLU A 166 29.27 3.33 -5.19
C GLU A 166 28.40 4.32 -5.97
N MET A 167 28.74 5.60 -5.93
CA MET A 167 27.94 6.70 -6.49
C MET A 167 28.55 7.30 -7.75
N TYR A 168 27.68 7.52 -8.74
CA TYR A 168 27.98 8.14 -10.02
C TYR A 168 27.01 9.28 -10.31
N VAL A 169 27.49 10.33 -10.99
CA VAL A 169 26.69 11.49 -11.41
C VAL A 169 26.89 11.73 -12.91
N ASN A 170 25.80 11.69 -13.68
CA ASN A 170 25.80 11.71 -15.15
C ASN A 170 26.80 10.71 -15.77
N GLY A 171 26.99 9.54 -15.13
CA GLY A 171 27.95 8.51 -15.53
C GLY A 171 29.38 8.66 -14.99
N ASN A 172 29.71 9.77 -14.31
CA ASN A 172 31.03 10.02 -13.74
C ASN A 172 31.11 9.45 -12.32
N ALA A 173 32.14 8.67 -12.01
CA ALA A 173 32.38 8.13 -10.66
C ALA A 173 32.75 9.25 -9.67
N VAL A 174 31.90 9.51 -8.66
CA VAL A 174 32.10 10.62 -7.71
C VAL A 174 32.53 10.18 -6.31
N GLY A 175 32.17 8.98 -5.86
CA GLY A 175 32.58 8.47 -4.55
C GLY A 175 32.03 7.07 -4.24
N LYS A 176 32.74 6.34 -3.38
CA LYS A 176 32.29 5.07 -2.78
C LYS A 176 32.51 5.06 -1.28
N ASP A 177 31.86 4.14 -0.60
CA ASP A 177 32.01 4.01 0.85
C ASP A 177 33.44 3.55 1.27
N PRO A 178 34.07 4.17 2.31
CA PRO A 178 35.33 3.71 2.89
C PRO A 178 35.23 2.41 3.72
N VAL A 179 34.04 1.92 4.07
CA VAL A 179 33.79 0.70 4.85
C VAL A 179 32.83 -0.23 4.08
N PRO A 180 33.20 -1.47 3.74
CA PRO A 180 32.31 -2.34 2.96
C PRO A 180 31.19 -3.04 3.76
N PHE A 181 31.26 -3.06 5.09
CA PHE A 181 30.41 -3.91 5.93
C PHE A 181 30.06 -3.22 7.25
N THR A 182 30.90 -3.37 8.30
CA THR A 182 30.70 -2.74 9.61
C THR A 182 32.03 -2.32 10.25
N GLU A 183 32.06 -1.40 11.20
CA GLU A 183 30.98 -0.57 11.77
C GLU A 183 30.43 0.46 10.78
N PHE A 184 29.12 0.73 10.87
CA PHE A 184 28.43 1.69 10.02
C PHE A 184 28.98 3.11 10.15
N ASN A 185 29.07 3.78 9.01
CA ASN A 185 29.57 5.13 8.79
C ASN A 185 28.55 5.95 7.99
N SER A 186 28.79 7.24 7.90
CA SER A 186 28.06 8.13 7.01
C SER A 186 29.03 9.08 6.32
N ASN A 187 28.63 9.58 5.15
CA ASN A 187 29.55 10.00 4.13
C ASN A 187 29.15 11.34 3.51
N ILE A 188 30.16 12.04 2.99
CA ILE A 188 30.08 13.29 2.26
C ILE A 188 30.71 13.04 0.88
N VAL A 189 29.93 13.24 -0.18
CA VAL A 189 30.41 13.20 -1.57
C VAL A 189 30.14 14.56 -2.20
N ARG A 190 31.19 15.28 -2.60
CA ARG A 190 31.06 16.61 -3.21
C ARG A 190 31.50 16.59 -4.66
N PHE A 191 30.69 17.20 -5.51
CA PHE A 191 30.91 17.24 -6.95
C PHE A 191 30.35 18.52 -7.52
N LYS A 192 30.82 18.91 -8.70
CA LYS A 192 30.42 20.15 -9.36
C LYS A 192 29.75 19.83 -10.70
N VAL A 193 28.44 20.09 -10.77
CA VAL A 193 27.56 19.64 -11.87
C VAL A 193 26.46 20.67 -12.14
N LYS A 194 25.82 20.61 -13.31
CA LYS A 194 24.58 21.35 -13.57
C LYS A 194 23.36 20.60 -13.01
N GLN A 195 22.36 21.37 -12.60
CA GLN A 195 21.03 20.85 -12.26
C GLN A 195 20.10 20.97 -13.48
N PRO A 196 19.18 20.01 -13.71
CA PRO A 196 19.09 18.70 -13.03
C PRO A 196 20.22 17.74 -13.46
N PHE A 197 20.51 16.74 -12.63
CA PHE A 197 21.48 15.68 -12.90
C PHE A 197 20.97 14.30 -12.47
N THR A 198 21.40 13.25 -13.17
CA THR A 198 21.13 11.86 -12.81
C THR A 198 22.17 11.37 -11.80
N VAL A 199 21.70 10.90 -10.65
CA VAL A 199 22.47 10.07 -9.73
C VAL A 199 22.18 8.60 -10.03
N ALA A 200 23.23 7.79 -10.05
CA ALA A 200 23.15 6.34 -10.14
C ALA A 200 24.07 5.70 -9.09
N MET A 201 23.55 4.78 -8.28
CA MET A 201 24.30 4.16 -7.19
C MET A 201 24.21 2.63 -7.23
N ALA A 202 25.35 1.96 -7.02
CA ALA A 202 25.39 0.52 -6.77
C ALA A 202 25.40 0.30 -5.27
N LEU A 203 24.48 -0.49 -4.75
CA LEU A 203 24.31 -0.77 -3.34
C LEU A 203 24.53 -2.25 -3.08
N VAL A 204 25.22 -2.58 -1.99
CA VAL A 204 25.58 -3.96 -1.62
C VAL A 204 25.37 -4.15 -0.12
N ASP A 205 24.42 -5.00 0.25
CA ASP A 205 24.40 -5.66 1.56
C ASP A 205 25.47 -6.77 1.55
N TRP A 206 26.23 -6.90 2.64
CA TRP A 206 27.45 -7.71 2.65
C TRP A 206 27.26 -9.00 3.45
N GLU A 207 27.68 -10.11 2.86
CA GLU A 207 27.56 -11.44 3.45
C GLU A 207 28.85 -11.86 4.18
N GLU A 208 28.72 -12.60 5.30
CA GLU A 208 29.87 -13.26 5.94
C GLU A 208 30.10 -14.66 5.38
N THR A 209 29.03 -15.35 4.95
CA THR A 209 29.13 -16.63 4.23
C THR A 209 28.89 -16.41 2.74
N LEU A 210 29.99 -16.32 1.99
CA LEU A 210 29.99 -15.93 0.58
C LEU A 210 29.10 -16.82 -0.31
N GLY A 211 28.37 -16.21 -1.25
CA GLY A 211 27.48 -16.86 -2.20
C GLY A 211 26.10 -17.25 -1.65
N THR A 212 25.75 -16.83 -0.43
CA THR A 212 24.50 -17.24 0.24
C THR A 212 23.68 -16.10 0.82
N GLY A 213 24.18 -14.85 0.83
CA GLY A 213 23.51 -13.70 1.43
C GLY A 213 23.29 -13.83 2.93
N THR A 214 24.17 -14.55 3.64
CA THR A 214 23.99 -14.83 5.07
C THR A 214 25.11 -14.37 5.97
N GLU A 215 24.71 -14.07 7.20
CA GLU A 215 25.52 -13.39 8.20
C GLU A 215 25.24 -13.87 9.63
N ASN A 216 26.18 -13.60 10.55
CA ASN A 216 26.10 -13.98 11.97
C ASN A 216 25.31 -12.95 12.80
N ASN A 217 23.99 -12.94 12.63
CA ASN A 217 23.05 -12.04 13.29
C ASN A 217 21.84 -12.80 13.88
N GLN A 218 21.02 -12.13 14.69
CA GLN A 218 19.78 -12.64 15.30
C GLN A 218 19.94 -13.94 16.14
N GLY A 219 21.17 -14.29 16.52
CA GLY A 219 21.51 -15.53 17.24
C GLY A 219 21.76 -16.74 16.34
N SER A 220 21.76 -16.57 15.01
CA SER A 220 22.21 -17.56 14.03
C SER A 220 23.58 -17.17 13.45
N ALA A 221 24.31 -18.15 12.92
CA ALA A 221 25.48 -17.88 12.07
C ALA A 221 25.10 -17.64 10.60
N TYR A 222 23.83 -17.88 10.26
CA TYR A 222 23.27 -17.83 8.90
C TYR A 222 21.88 -17.15 8.90
N ALA A 223 21.77 -15.97 9.51
CA ALA A 223 20.64 -15.08 9.26
C ALA A 223 20.79 -14.42 7.88
N ALA A 224 19.72 -13.91 7.29
CA ALA A 224 19.85 -12.93 6.21
C ALA A 224 20.22 -11.56 6.82
N GLY A 225 20.94 -10.73 6.07
CA GLY A 225 21.17 -9.31 6.39
C GLY A 225 19.96 -8.45 6.03
N ASP A 226 20.03 -7.16 6.30
CA ASP A 226 19.09 -6.17 5.78
C ASP A 226 19.84 -4.95 5.24
N GLY A 227 19.57 -4.60 3.99
CA GLY A 227 20.17 -3.47 3.30
C GLY A 227 19.45 -2.15 3.56
N GLY A 228 19.75 -1.15 2.72
CA GLY A 228 19.07 0.14 2.74
C GLY A 228 20.03 1.30 2.48
N MET A 229 19.55 2.35 1.79
CA MET A 229 20.34 3.56 1.58
C MET A 229 19.47 4.81 1.67
N VAL A 230 20.01 5.86 2.28
CA VAL A 230 19.38 7.18 2.40
C VAL A 230 20.39 8.26 2.02
N ALA A 231 19.97 9.22 1.19
CA ALA A 231 20.82 10.31 0.74
C ALA A 231 20.08 11.65 0.62
N VAL A 232 20.81 12.72 0.93
CA VAL A 232 20.34 14.12 0.91
C VAL A 232 21.32 14.98 0.13
N PHE A 233 20.82 15.70 -0.85
CA PHE A 233 21.63 16.49 -1.78
C PHE A 233 21.40 17.98 -1.51
N LYS A 234 22.47 18.74 -1.28
CA LYS A 234 22.39 20.18 -0.96
C LYS A 234 23.22 21.05 -1.90
N ASP A 235 22.70 22.24 -2.22
CA ASP A 235 23.37 23.27 -3.02
C ASP A 235 24.53 23.94 -2.24
N SER A 236 25.22 24.90 -2.86
CA SER A 236 26.32 25.63 -2.20
C SER A 236 25.87 26.64 -1.13
N ASN A 237 24.55 26.86 -0.98
CA ASN A 237 23.93 27.68 0.06
C ASN A 237 23.43 26.84 1.26
N GLY A 238 23.29 25.52 1.09
CA GLY A 238 22.77 24.57 2.07
C GLY A 238 21.28 24.23 1.92
N HIS A 239 20.62 24.63 0.82
CA HIS A 239 19.26 24.21 0.48
C HIS A 239 19.25 22.74 0.01
N ILE A 240 18.21 21.99 0.33
CA ILE A 240 18.02 20.63 -0.17
C ILE A 240 17.50 20.70 -1.62
N VAL A 241 18.23 20.09 -2.56
CA VAL A 241 17.89 20.01 -4.00
C VAL A 241 17.47 18.60 -4.43
N GLY A 242 17.37 17.68 -3.47
CA GLY A 242 16.80 16.35 -3.65
C GLY A 242 17.08 15.42 -2.46
N VAL A 243 16.31 14.35 -2.37
CA VAL A 243 16.41 13.30 -1.34
C VAL A 243 16.09 11.93 -1.94
N THR A 244 16.41 10.86 -1.21
CA THR A 244 15.93 9.50 -1.51
C THR A 244 14.46 9.33 -1.13
N ASN A 245 13.67 8.75 -2.06
CA ASN A 245 12.25 8.42 -1.90
C ASN A 245 11.80 7.47 -3.04
N ASN A 246 10.53 7.06 -3.03
CA ASN A 246 9.92 6.15 -4.01
C ASN A 246 9.83 6.68 -5.47
N GLN A 247 10.26 7.91 -5.76
CA GLN A 247 10.41 8.40 -7.14
C GLN A 247 11.71 7.94 -7.79
N TRP A 248 12.67 7.46 -6.99
CA TRP A 248 13.85 6.76 -7.49
C TRP A 248 13.45 5.42 -8.12
N LYS A 249 14.31 4.90 -9.01
CA LYS A 249 14.28 3.53 -9.50
C LYS A 249 15.16 2.64 -8.65
N ALA A 250 14.78 1.37 -8.46
CA ALA A 250 15.62 0.35 -7.86
C ALA A 250 15.46 -0.98 -8.62
N GLN A 251 16.55 -1.71 -8.83
CA GLN A 251 16.52 -3.01 -9.50
C GLN A 251 17.56 -3.95 -8.87
N THR A 252 17.11 -5.13 -8.45
CA THR A 252 17.92 -6.18 -7.83
C THR A 252 18.76 -6.95 -8.85
N TYR A 253 20.02 -7.27 -8.53
CA TYR A 253 20.93 -8.08 -9.37
C TYR A 253 21.56 -9.29 -8.66
N TYR A 254 21.43 -9.39 -7.33
CA TYR A 254 21.71 -10.61 -6.58
C TYR A 254 20.68 -10.79 -5.45
N THR A 255 20.07 -11.97 -5.36
CA THR A 255 19.11 -12.34 -4.30
C THR A 255 19.54 -13.64 -3.60
N ALA A 256 19.68 -13.61 -2.28
CA ALA A 256 19.98 -14.74 -1.40
C ALA A 256 19.69 -14.38 0.08
N PRO A 257 19.53 -15.34 1.02
CA PRO A 257 19.42 -16.79 0.83
C PRO A 257 18.06 -17.19 0.24
N ILE A 258 18.08 -18.10 -0.74
CA ILE A 258 16.87 -18.72 -1.28
C ILE A 258 16.85 -20.20 -0.91
N VAL A 259 15.88 -20.62 -0.08
CA VAL A 259 15.72 -22.02 0.36
C VAL A 259 14.92 -22.84 -0.64
N ASP A 260 13.92 -22.24 -1.28
CA ASP A 260 13.10 -22.86 -2.34
C ASP A 260 13.01 -21.91 -3.53
N PRO A 261 13.67 -22.18 -4.67
CA PRO A 261 13.63 -21.30 -5.84
C PRO A 261 12.23 -21.09 -6.47
N THR A 262 11.18 -21.78 -6.02
CA THR A 262 9.80 -21.53 -6.46
C THR A 262 9.11 -20.36 -5.75
N CYS A 263 9.72 -19.79 -4.70
CA CYS A 263 9.23 -18.55 -4.06
C CYS A 263 9.56 -17.28 -4.88
N LEU A 264 10.48 -17.39 -5.84
CA LEU A 264 10.88 -16.31 -6.72
C LEU A 264 9.95 -16.22 -7.93
N SER A 265 9.62 -14.99 -8.33
CA SER A 265 8.91 -14.72 -9.58
C SER A 265 9.49 -13.51 -10.30
N GLU A 266 9.34 -13.48 -11.62
CA GLU A 266 9.63 -12.30 -12.43
C GLU A 266 8.33 -11.85 -13.12
N SER A 267 8.00 -10.56 -13.04
CA SER A 267 6.87 -9.95 -13.73
C SER A 267 7.36 -8.71 -14.47
N ASP A 268 7.25 -8.73 -15.80
CA ASP A 268 7.88 -7.78 -16.72
C ASP A 268 9.39 -7.63 -16.50
N SER A 269 9.80 -6.66 -15.68
CA SER A 269 11.18 -6.37 -15.27
C SER A 269 11.44 -6.62 -13.77
N GLN A 270 10.39 -6.79 -12.99
CA GLN A 270 10.46 -6.93 -11.54
C GLN A 270 11.03 -8.31 -11.18
N ARG A 271 11.90 -8.34 -10.17
CA ARG A 271 12.55 -9.56 -9.64
C ARG A 271 12.07 -9.72 -8.21
N LEU A 272 11.05 -10.54 -8.02
CA LEU A 272 10.24 -10.56 -6.80
C LEU A 272 10.65 -11.73 -5.90
N SER A 273 11.17 -11.38 -4.73
CA SER A 273 11.57 -12.28 -3.64
C SER A 273 10.62 -12.22 -2.42
N SER A 274 9.49 -11.53 -2.54
CA SER A 274 8.55 -11.25 -1.43
C SER A 274 7.81 -12.46 -0.86
N SER A 275 7.74 -13.59 -1.58
CA SER A 275 7.19 -14.85 -1.03
C SER A 275 8.24 -15.78 -0.42
N CYS A 276 9.52 -15.36 -0.44
CA CYS A 276 10.64 -16.14 0.07
C CYS A 276 10.85 -15.95 1.57
N SER A 277 11.42 -16.98 2.22
CA SER A 277 11.73 -16.96 3.65
C SER A 277 12.93 -16.06 3.95
N THR A 278 12.70 -14.99 4.71
CA THR A 278 13.74 -14.16 5.36
C THR A 278 14.32 -14.80 6.63
N GLY A 279 13.72 -15.89 7.12
CA GLY A 279 14.17 -16.60 8.33
C GLY A 279 15.52 -17.30 8.14
N ALA A 280 16.33 -17.29 9.20
CA ALA A 280 17.68 -17.86 9.23
C ALA A 280 17.73 -19.35 8.79
N VAL A 281 18.73 -19.69 7.98
CA VAL A 281 18.82 -20.99 7.31
C VAL A 281 19.56 -22.04 8.14
N SER A 282 19.13 -23.30 8.03
CA SER A 282 19.66 -24.42 8.82
C SER A 282 20.72 -25.27 8.12
N ASP A 283 20.75 -25.26 6.78
CA ASP A 283 21.75 -25.94 5.96
C ASP A 283 22.25 -25.01 4.86
N ILE A 284 23.42 -24.42 5.10
CA ILE A 284 24.03 -23.43 4.21
C ILE A 284 24.59 -24.04 2.90
N SER A 285 24.66 -25.37 2.81
CA SER A 285 25.07 -26.07 1.57
C SER A 285 23.91 -26.26 0.58
N ALA A 286 22.67 -26.18 1.06
CA ALA A 286 21.46 -26.34 0.25
C ALA A 286 20.90 -25.01 -0.29
N VAL A 287 21.32 -23.86 0.27
CA VAL A 287 20.85 -22.53 -0.10
C VAL A 287 21.23 -22.17 -1.54
N TYR A 288 20.30 -21.54 -2.24
CA TYR A 288 20.48 -20.97 -3.58
C TYR A 288 20.73 -19.45 -3.51
N GLY A 289 21.44 -18.95 -4.51
CA GLY A 289 21.52 -17.53 -4.85
C GLY A 289 21.14 -17.32 -6.31
N VAL A 290 20.49 -16.20 -6.62
CA VAL A 290 20.02 -15.89 -7.98
C VAL A 290 20.61 -14.56 -8.44
N HIS A 291 21.22 -14.59 -9.63
CA HIS A 291 22.07 -13.52 -10.14
C HIS A 291 21.60 -13.02 -11.51
N TRP A 292 21.79 -11.74 -11.77
CA TRP A 292 21.54 -11.13 -13.08
C TRP A 292 22.72 -10.24 -13.47
N SER A 293 23.08 -10.19 -14.76
CA SER A 293 24.16 -9.32 -15.24
C SER A 293 23.75 -7.84 -15.19
N ARG A 294 24.59 -6.98 -14.59
CA ARG A 294 24.43 -5.51 -14.66
C ARG A 294 24.35 -5.05 -16.13
N PRO A 295 23.45 -4.10 -16.51
CA PRO A 295 23.37 -3.61 -17.89
C PRO A 295 24.61 -2.77 -18.25
N ALA A 296 25.05 -2.81 -19.50
CA ALA A 296 26.15 -1.96 -19.93
C ALA A 296 25.77 -0.47 -19.84
N ASN A 297 26.67 0.38 -19.30
CA ASN A 297 26.51 1.83 -19.15
C ASN A 297 25.34 2.28 -18.25
N TRP A 298 24.85 1.45 -17.33
CA TRP A 298 23.73 1.78 -16.44
C TRP A 298 23.95 3.01 -15.53
N MET A 299 25.20 3.47 -15.35
CA MET A 299 25.54 4.74 -14.69
C MET A 299 25.16 5.99 -15.49
N SER A 300 24.96 5.87 -16.80
CA SER A 300 24.89 7.01 -17.71
C SER A 300 23.64 7.86 -17.46
N GLU A 301 23.78 9.18 -17.59
CA GLU A 301 22.67 10.13 -17.70
C GLU A 301 21.61 9.63 -18.71
N ASN A 302 22.07 9.14 -19.87
CA ASN A 302 21.23 8.72 -20.99
C ASN A 302 20.91 7.20 -20.98
N PHE A 303 20.94 6.55 -19.82
CA PHE A 303 20.50 5.15 -19.69
C PHE A 303 18.99 5.08 -19.48
N ASP A 304 18.33 4.18 -20.22
CA ASP A 304 16.88 3.96 -20.15
C ASP A 304 16.52 3.01 -18.99
N ASP A 305 16.14 3.61 -17.86
CA ASP A 305 15.61 2.97 -16.66
C ASP A 305 14.08 3.02 -16.57
N SER A 306 13.38 3.39 -17.65
CA SER A 306 11.91 3.50 -17.66
C SER A 306 11.22 2.18 -17.30
N SER A 307 11.87 1.07 -17.64
CA SER A 307 11.45 -0.30 -17.31
C SER A 307 11.79 -0.74 -15.89
N TRP A 308 12.67 -0.06 -15.14
CA TRP A 308 12.99 -0.47 -13.75
C TRP A 308 11.80 -0.17 -12.82
N PRO A 309 11.54 -0.99 -11.79
CA PRO A 309 10.54 -0.65 -10.78
C PRO A 309 10.98 0.59 -9.98
N SER A 310 10.00 1.29 -9.41
CA SER A 310 10.27 2.32 -8.41
C SER A 310 10.88 1.69 -7.15
N ALA A 311 11.74 2.45 -6.48
CA ALA A 311 12.33 2.04 -5.22
C ALA A 311 11.25 1.94 -4.13
N SER A 312 11.33 0.90 -3.30
CA SER A 312 10.48 0.81 -2.11
C SER A 312 11.08 1.66 -0.99
N SER A 313 10.24 2.38 -0.26
CA SER A 313 10.66 3.19 0.89
C SER A 313 10.45 2.44 2.19
N TYR A 314 11.42 2.56 3.10
CA TYR A 314 11.47 1.86 4.38
C TYR A 314 11.64 2.85 5.54
N THR A 315 11.14 2.50 6.72
CA THR A 315 11.26 3.37 7.91
C THR A 315 12.55 3.11 8.68
N ASN A 316 12.98 4.07 9.50
CA ASN A 316 14.16 3.96 10.34
C ASN A 316 14.11 2.77 11.32
N GLU A 317 12.92 2.43 11.81
CA GLU A 317 12.68 1.27 12.66
C GLU A 317 12.82 -0.05 11.89
N THR A 318 12.50 -0.04 10.58
CA THR A 318 12.60 -1.21 9.70
C THR A 318 14.07 -1.52 9.37
N VAL A 319 14.90 -0.49 9.14
CA VAL A 319 16.36 -0.58 8.90
C VAL A 319 17.16 -0.57 10.22
N GLY A 320 16.47 -0.52 11.38
CA GLY A 320 17.08 -0.63 12.71
C GLY A 320 18.11 0.45 13.06
N VAL A 321 17.97 1.68 12.55
CA VAL A 321 19.06 2.69 12.63
C VAL A 321 19.20 3.43 13.97
N ASP A 322 18.26 3.25 14.89
CA ASP A 322 18.19 3.88 16.23
C ASP A 322 19.46 3.77 17.10
N ASN A 323 20.34 2.79 16.84
CA ASN A 323 21.57 2.59 17.59
C ASN A 323 22.86 2.95 16.80
N LYS A 324 22.73 3.33 15.52
CA LYS A 324 23.87 3.59 14.63
C LYS A 324 24.29 5.05 14.81
N GLN A 325 25.49 5.30 15.37
CA GLN A 325 25.98 6.68 15.58
C GLN A 325 26.21 7.45 14.27
N ALA A 326 26.49 6.74 13.18
CA ALA A 326 26.58 7.29 11.83
C ALA A 326 25.28 7.94 11.33
N TYR A 327 24.13 7.44 11.77
CA TYR A 327 22.82 7.99 11.42
C TYR A 327 22.34 8.98 12.50
N THR A 328 22.26 8.51 13.75
CA THR A 328 21.64 9.23 14.89
C THR A 328 22.33 10.54 15.30
N ASN A 329 23.61 10.75 14.94
CA ASN A 329 24.27 12.05 15.12
C ASN A 329 23.81 13.11 14.08
N PHE A 330 23.14 12.70 13.01
CA PHE A 330 22.79 13.52 11.84
C PHE A 330 21.33 13.34 11.40
N THR A 331 20.43 13.04 12.34
CA THR A 331 18.98 13.08 12.09
C THR A 331 18.53 14.44 11.55
N ALA A 332 19.14 15.54 12.00
CA ALA A 332 18.96 16.88 11.41
C ALA A 332 19.56 17.06 9.98
N VAL A 333 19.90 15.98 9.30
CA VAL A 333 20.20 15.91 7.86
C VAL A 333 19.26 14.93 7.18
N PHE A 334 19.16 13.70 7.70
CA PHE A 334 18.35 12.63 7.11
C PHE A 334 16.85 12.78 7.45
N ASP A 335 16.50 12.86 8.74
CA ASP A 335 15.16 13.14 9.27
C ASP A 335 14.81 14.66 9.27
N ASP A 336 15.03 15.37 8.15
CA ASP A 336 14.64 16.79 8.12
C ASP A 336 13.11 16.93 8.18
N ALA A 337 12.59 17.57 9.23
CA ALA A 337 11.16 17.70 9.49
C ALA A 337 10.36 18.50 8.43
N GLN A 338 10.98 18.99 7.35
CA GLN A 338 10.34 19.57 6.17
C GLN A 338 10.71 18.86 4.86
N SER A 339 11.74 18.01 4.85
CA SER A 339 12.29 17.36 3.64
C SER A 339 12.94 16.01 4.00
N ASP A 340 12.15 15.17 4.66
CA ASP A 340 12.53 13.88 5.24
C ASP A 340 12.98 12.87 4.18
N ALA A 341 14.22 12.39 4.29
CA ALA A 341 14.83 11.51 3.32
C ALA A 341 14.57 10.05 3.69
N GLN A 342 13.79 9.36 2.86
CA GLN A 342 13.39 7.99 3.12
C GLN A 342 14.57 7.04 2.80
N PHE A 343 14.71 5.97 3.59
CA PHE A 343 15.50 4.82 3.18
C PHE A 343 14.87 4.19 1.93
N ILE A 344 15.69 3.84 0.94
CA ILE A 344 15.25 3.18 -0.29
C ILE A 344 16.01 1.89 -0.56
N TRP A 345 15.31 0.92 -1.14
CA TRP A 345 15.88 -0.34 -1.66
C TRP A 345 15.02 -0.89 -2.81
N SER A 346 15.27 -2.14 -3.21
CA SER A 346 14.32 -2.93 -4.00
C SER A 346 13.03 -3.23 -3.21
N SER A 347 12.12 -4.04 -3.76
CA SER A 347 10.93 -4.56 -3.07
C SER A 347 11.21 -5.51 -1.90
N ASN A 348 12.46 -5.87 -1.60
CA ASN A 348 12.80 -6.73 -0.46
C ASN A 348 14.14 -6.33 0.18
N LEU A 349 14.05 -5.61 1.30
CA LEU A 349 15.19 -5.14 2.08
C LEU A 349 16.15 -6.27 2.55
N VAL A 350 15.65 -7.52 2.69
CA VAL A 350 16.30 -8.59 3.48
C VAL A 350 16.91 -9.70 2.62
N LEU A 351 16.50 -9.85 1.35
CA LEU A 351 17.04 -10.91 0.47
C LEU A 351 17.76 -10.38 -0.76
N ASP A 352 17.59 -9.11 -1.12
CA ASP A 352 18.14 -8.54 -2.34
C ASP A 352 19.48 -7.86 -2.02
N ASN A 353 20.56 -8.63 -2.10
CA ASN A 353 21.89 -8.28 -1.60
C ASN A 353 22.62 -7.27 -2.49
N GLU A 354 22.33 -7.26 -3.80
CA GLU A 354 22.87 -6.29 -4.74
C GLU A 354 21.71 -5.55 -5.42
N VAL A 355 21.64 -4.23 -5.22
CA VAL A 355 20.60 -3.37 -5.80
C VAL A 355 21.23 -2.16 -6.46
N LEU A 356 20.77 -1.87 -7.68
CA LEU A 356 21.17 -0.67 -8.41
C LEU A 356 20.04 0.34 -8.35
N VAL A 357 20.32 1.56 -7.90
CA VAL A 357 19.32 2.64 -7.80
C VAL A 357 19.68 3.84 -8.68
N ARG A 358 18.65 4.54 -9.18
CA ARG A 358 18.80 5.70 -10.07
C ARG A 358 17.75 6.76 -9.75
N GLY A 359 18.10 8.04 -9.86
CA GLY A 359 17.19 9.16 -9.62
C GLY A 359 17.72 10.47 -10.22
N THR A 360 16.83 11.42 -10.43
CA THR A 360 17.18 12.77 -10.93
C THR A 360 17.09 13.77 -9.78
N ILE A 361 18.12 14.59 -9.63
CA ILE A 361 18.29 15.56 -8.54
C ILE A 361 18.44 16.96 -9.12
N GLY A 362 17.91 17.98 -8.43
CA GLY A 362 17.89 19.35 -8.94
C GLY A 362 16.81 19.63 -9.99
N ASP A 363 15.80 18.76 -10.11
CA ASP A 363 14.63 18.95 -10.99
C ASP A 363 13.43 19.55 -10.21
N SER A 364 13.69 20.17 -9.05
CA SER A 364 12.68 20.77 -8.17
C SER A 364 13.11 22.16 -7.66
N THR A 365 12.69 23.19 -8.40
CA THR A 365 12.00 24.38 -7.86
C THR A 365 12.33 24.79 -6.41
N GLY A 366 13.39 25.59 -6.25
CA GLY A 366 13.89 26.09 -4.96
C GLY A 366 14.18 27.61 -4.90
N ASP A 367 13.50 28.40 -5.74
CA ASP A 367 13.35 29.87 -5.69
C ASP A 367 14.61 30.76 -5.45
N ASP A 368 15.38 31.04 -6.53
CA ASP A 368 15.77 32.43 -6.84
C ASP A 368 15.72 32.69 -8.37
N ASP A 369 14.62 33.29 -8.82
CA ASP A 369 14.39 33.93 -10.13
C ASP A 369 14.79 33.17 -11.43
N SER A 370 14.20 31.99 -11.69
CA SER A 370 13.29 31.83 -12.85
C SER A 370 12.77 30.41 -13.13
N THR A 371 11.50 30.37 -13.52
CA THR A 371 10.71 29.31 -14.22
C THR A 371 11.48 28.21 -14.97
N ASP A 372 11.05 26.93 -15.01
CA ASP A 372 9.80 26.30 -14.50
C ASP A 372 9.74 24.79 -14.88
N SER A 373 9.40 23.88 -13.94
CA SER A 373 8.85 22.53 -14.21
C SER A 373 8.54 21.68 -12.96
N GLY A 374 9.36 21.76 -11.91
CA GLY A 374 9.50 20.70 -10.89
C GLY A 374 8.42 20.55 -9.82
N ASP A 375 7.85 21.66 -9.34
CA ASP A 375 6.97 21.68 -8.16
C ASP A 375 5.52 21.24 -8.46
N PHE A 376 5.20 21.01 -9.72
CA PHE A 376 3.83 20.86 -10.19
C PHE A 376 3.28 19.46 -9.87
N GLN A 377 2.69 19.34 -8.68
CA GLN A 377 2.14 18.09 -8.13
C GLN A 377 0.62 17.99 -8.33
N LEU A 378 0.12 16.76 -8.45
CA LEU A 378 -1.32 16.45 -8.55
C LEU A 378 -1.66 15.34 -7.55
N THR A 379 -2.57 15.62 -6.62
CA THR A 379 -3.01 14.68 -5.58
C THR A 379 -4.53 14.59 -5.52
N SER A 380 -5.03 13.59 -4.79
CA SER A 380 -6.46 13.38 -4.54
C SER A 380 -6.66 12.95 -3.10
N LYS A 381 -7.55 13.65 -2.37
CA LYS A 381 -8.00 13.21 -1.04
C LYS A 381 -8.81 11.91 -1.07
N ALA A 382 -9.39 11.55 -2.21
CA ALA A 382 -10.19 10.33 -2.37
C ALA A 382 -9.34 9.07 -2.64
N VAL A 383 -8.11 9.24 -3.13
CA VAL A 383 -7.17 8.15 -3.38
C VAL A 383 -6.38 7.85 -2.10
N LYS A 384 -6.10 6.57 -1.84
CA LYS A 384 -5.33 6.11 -0.68
C LYS A 384 -3.88 5.79 -1.07
N SER A 385 -3.06 5.31 -0.13
CA SER A 385 -1.66 4.91 -0.39
C SER A 385 -1.53 3.78 -1.42
N ASP A 386 -2.54 2.91 -1.54
CA ASP A 386 -2.63 1.89 -2.60
C ASP A 386 -2.71 2.45 -4.03
N ASN A 387 -2.99 3.75 -4.21
CA ASN A 387 -3.24 4.38 -5.52
C ASN A 387 -4.34 3.69 -6.36
N ILE A 388 -5.28 2.99 -5.75
CA ILE A 388 -6.39 2.35 -6.47
C ILE A 388 -7.45 3.40 -6.83
N VAL A 389 -8.01 3.33 -8.05
CA VAL A 389 -9.14 4.18 -8.46
C VAL A 389 -10.33 3.92 -7.51
N PRO A 390 -10.84 4.92 -6.77
CA PRO A 390 -11.90 4.69 -5.79
C PRO A 390 -13.16 4.07 -6.41
N LEU A 391 -13.80 3.12 -5.71
CA LEU A 391 -15.03 2.44 -6.18
C LEU A 391 -16.18 3.45 -6.36
N SER A 392 -16.21 4.51 -5.56
CA SER A 392 -17.08 5.68 -5.75
C SER A 392 -16.89 6.42 -7.09
N ALA A 393 -15.77 6.20 -7.79
CA ALA A 393 -15.44 6.76 -9.09
C ALA A 393 -15.58 5.77 -10.27
N THR A 394 -15.88 4.48 -10.05
CA THR A 394 -16.20 3.53 -11.13
C THR A 394 -17.69 3.56 -11.47
N CYS A 395 -18.10 2.88 -12.54
CA CYS A 395 -19.50 2.75 -12.93
C CYS A 395 -20.38 2.00 -11.91
N ASP A 396 -19.78 1.40 -10.89
CA ASP A 396 -20.45 0.72 -9.77
C ASP A 396 -20.70 1.67 -8.57
N GLY A 397 -20.16 2.89 -8.62
CA GLY A 397 -20.45 3.96 -7.68
C GLY A 397 -21.84 4.58 -7.87
N ALA A 398 -22.36 5.22 -6.82
CA ALA A 398 -23.67 5.88 -6.83
C ALA A 398 -23.79 6.94 -7.96
N ASP A 399 -24.99 7.07 -8.52
CA ASP A 399 -25.28 7.82 -9.77
C ASP A 399 -24.50 7.35 -11.03
N GLY A 400 -23.77 6.22 -10.98
CA GLY A 400 -22.93 5.73 -12.06
C GLY A 400 -21.48 6.21 -12.02
N GLY A 401 -21.01 6.66 -10.84
CA GLY A 401 -19.64 7.10 -10.59
C GLY A 401 -19.40 8.59 -10.84
N LYS A 402 -18.54 9.19 -10.02
CA LYS A 402 -18.16 10.62 -10.10
C LYS A 402 -16.64 10.74 -10.18
N SER A 403 -16.13 11.78 -10.84
CA SER A 403 -14.69 12.04 -10.84
C SER A 403 -14.16 12.21 -9.42
N VAL A 404 -12.94 11.73 -9.17
CA VAL A 404 -12.26 11.97 -7.88
C VAL A 404 -12.04 13.47 -7.65
N SER A 405 -11.98 13.87 -6.37
CA SER A 405 -11.42 15.17 -6.01
C SER A 405 -9.98 15.28 -6.52
N LEU A 406 -9.58 16.42 -7.06
CA LEU A 406 -8.18 16.69 -7.41
C LEU A 406 -7.70 17.95 -6.73
N GLN A 407 -6.44 17.99 -6.31
CA GLN A 407 -5.75 19.17 -5.81
C GLN A 407 -4.37 19.26 -6.46
N TRP A 408 -3.89 20.47 -6.72
CA TRP A 408 -2.55 20.71 -7.23
C TRP A 408 -1.91 21.95 -6.62
N SER A 409 -0.58 21.93 -6.61
CA SER A 409 0.30 22.98 -6.10
C SER A 409 1.47 23.17 -7.07
N GLY A 410 2.25 24.24 -6.90
CA GLY A 410 3.51 24.35 -7.63
C GLY A 410 3.40 24.57 -9.14
N ALA A 411 2.23 25.00 -9.62
CA ALA A 411 2.02 25.26 -11.03
C ALA A 411 2.91 26.41 -11.55
N PRO A 412 3.37 26.35 -12.80
CA PRO A 412 4.15 27.39 -13.46
C PRO A 412 3.65 28.80 -13.20
N SER A 413 4.55 29.74 -12.85
CA SER A 413 4.18 31.15 -12.68
C SER A 413 3.73 31.82 -14.01
N GLN A 414 4.00 31.18 -15.15
CA GLN A 414 3.50 31.59 -16.47
C GLN A 414 2.12 30.98 -16.84
N THR A 415 1.50 30.18 -15.96
CA THR A 415 0.20 29.53 -16.21
C THR A 415 -0.92 30.54 -16.43
N GLN A 416 -1.64 30.39 -17.55
CA GLN A 416 -2.83 31.19 -17.90
C GLN A 416 -4.10 30.33 -18.01
N SER A 417 -3.97 29.00 -18.15
CA SER A 417 -5.04 28.02 -17.96
C SER A 417 -4.45 26.62 -17.67
N TYR A 418 -5.30 25.68 -17.27
CA TYR A 418 -4.96 24.25 -17.25
C TYR A 418 -5.80 23.44 -18.24
N ALA A 419 -5.28 22.28 -18.61
CA ALA A 419 -6.04 21.17 -19.16
C ALA A 419 -5.84 19.91 -18.30
N LEU A 420 -6.76 18.96 -18.41
CA LEU A 420 -6.81 17.73 -17.63
C LEU A 420 -7.24 16.57 -18.51
N SER A 421 -6.55 15.43 -18.39
CA SER A 421 -6.99 14.15 -18.98
C SER A 421 -7.03 13.04 -17.94
N MET A 422 -7.90 12.05 -18.14
CA MET A 422 -7.82 10.74 -17.51
C MET A 422 -7.97 9.68 -18.60
N HIS A 423 -7.08 8.70 -18.64
CA HIS A 423 -7.04 7.68 -19.69
C HIS A 423 -6.41 6.36 -19.21
N HIS A 424 -6.69 5.27 -19.92
CA HIS A 424 -5.92 4.02 -19.85
C HIS A 424 -5.51 3.57 -21.26
N PHE A 425 -4.53 2.67 -21.35
CA PHE A 425 -4.20 1.95 -22.58
C PHE A 425 -4.71 0.50 -22.44
N PRO A 426 -5.65 0.02 -23.28
CA PRO A 426 -6.18 -1.36 -23.18
C PRO A 426 -5.15 -2.47 -23.44
N ASN A 427 -3.95 -2.10 -23.86
CA ASN A 427 -2.81 -2.95 -24.13
C ASN A 427 -1.55 -2.14 -23.74
N PRO A 428 -0.72 -2.59 -22.78
CA PRO A 428 0.47 -1.85 -22.35
C PRO A 428 1.45 -1.53 -23.50
N ASN A 429 1.51 -2.38 -24.53
CA ASN A 429 2.35 -2.17 -25.72
C ASN A 429 1.93 -0.96 -26.58
N ASP A 430 0.75 -0.39 -26.34
CA ASP A 430 0.24 0.81 -27.01
C ASP A 430 0.47 2.09 -26.20
N ALA A 431 1.15 2.02 -25.05
CA ALA A 431 1.51 3.17 -24.23
C ALA A 431 2.25 4.25 -25.04
N GLY A 432 1.80 5.50 -24.90
CA GLY A 432 2.29 6.64 -25.67
C GLY A 432 1.61 6.85 -27.04
N ASP A 433 0.91 5.84 -27.58
CA ASP A 433 0.04 6.01 -28.76
C ASP A 433 -1.37 6.41 -28.32
N PHE A 434 -1.54 7.68 -28.00
CA PHE A 434 -2.80 8.25 -27.50
C PHE A 434 -3.99 8.11 -28.48
N SER A 435 -3.77 7.67 -29.73
CA SER A 435 -4.87 7.31 -30.65
C SER A 435 -5.56 5.98 -30.30
N LYS A 436 -4.93 5.16 -29.44
CA LYS A 436 -5.44 3.89 -28.92
C LYS A 436 -5.81 3.96 -27.44
N ALA A 437 -5.48 5.06 -26.76
CA ALA A 437 -5.88 5.28 -25.38
C ALA A 437 -7.41 5.44 -25.27
N HIS A 438 -8.00 4.86 -24.23
CA HIS A 438 -9.39 5.13 -23.88
C HIS A 438 -9.44 6.30 -22.91
N SER A 439 -10.14 7.39 -23.29
CA SER A 439 -10.28 8.58 -22.47
C SER A 439 -11.57 8.54 -21.63
N TYR A 440 -11.42 8.84 -20.35
CA TYR A 440 -12.50 8.93 -19.36
C TYR A 440 -12.84 10.39 -19.02
N TRP A 441 -11.82 11.24 -18.99
CA TRP A 441 -11.96 12.67 -18.69
C TRP A 441 -11.11 13.47 -19.68
N THR A 442 -11.65 14.58 -20.17
CA THR A 442 -10.99 15.50 -21.11
C THR A 442 -11.54 16.88 -20.81
N VAL A 443 -10.74 17.75 -20.18
CA VAL A 443 -11.13 19.12 -19.83
C VAL A 443 -10.02 20.08 -20.21
N TYR A 444 -10.36 21.28 -20.65
CA TYR A 444 -9.43 22.36 -20.94
C TYR A 444 -10.04 23.71 -20.55
N ASP A 445 -9.33 24.82 -20.78
CA ASP A 445 -9.79 26.17 -20.40
C ASP A 445 -10.12 26.31 -18.89
N ILE A 446 -9.50 25.49 -18.04
CA ILE A 446 -9.58 25.60 -16.58
C ILE A 446 -8.82 26.89 -16.17
N PRO A 447 -9.40 27.82 -15.38
CA PRO A 447 -8.71 29.06 -15.00
C PRO A 447 -7.43 28.81 -14.19
N ALA A 448 -6.36 29.57 -14.44
CA ALA A 448 -5.08 29.44 -13.72
C ALA A 448 -5.19 29.61 -12.18
N ALA A 449 -6.21 30.32 -11.70
CA ALA A 449 -6.48 30.51 -10.28
C ALA A 449 -7.18 29.31 -9.60
N THR A 450 -7.60 28.30 -10.36
CA THR A 450 -8.10 27.02 -9.82
C THR A 450 -6.90 26.18 -9.36
N VAL A 451 -6.97 25.67 -8.13
CA VAL A 451 -5.95 24.78 -7.52
C VAL A 451 -6.53 23.46 -7.02
N ASN A 452 -7.83 23.23 -7.25
CA ASN A 452 -8.53 21.98 -6.95
C ASN A 452 -9.80 21.84 -7.79
N LEU A 453 -10.31 20.61 -7.89
CA LEU A 453 -11.64 20.26 -8.37
C LEU A 453 -12.32 19.39 -7.31
N ALA A 454 -13.58 19.69 -6.99
CA ALA A 454 -14.39 18.81 -6.16
C ALA A 454 -14.70 17.49 -6.88
N SER A 455 -15.08 16.45 -6.11
CA SER A 455 -15.57 15.22 -6.73
C SER A 455 -16.84 15.49 -7.53
N GLY A 456 -16.89 15.04 -8.79
CA GLY A 456 -18.00 15.34 -9.72
C GLY A 456 -18.06 16.77 -10.23
N GLU A 457 -16.99 17.57 -10.11
CA GLU A 457 -16.93 18.93 -10.66
C GLU A 457 -17.16 18.94 -12.19
N THR A 458 -18.02 19.86 -12.63
CA THR A 458 -18.54 19.98 -14.00
C THR A 458 -18.75 21.42 -14.48
N ALA A 459 -18.60 22.42 -13.60
CA ALA A 459 -18.80 23.84 -13.90
C ALA A 459 -17.48 24.59 -14.21
N ILE A 460 -16.32 23.94 -14.01
CA ILE A 460 -14.99 24.51 -14.26
C ILE A 460 -14.41 23.97 -15.57
N GLY A 461 -13.92 24.87 -16.42
CA GLY A 461 -13.33 24.55 -17.73
C GLY A 461 -14.38 24.21 -18.80
N VAL A 462 -13.91 23.59 -19.88
CA VAL A 462 -14.72 23.08 -21.00
C VAL A 462 -14.44 21.60 -21.17
N PHE A 463 -15.48 20.77 -21.10
CA PHE A 463 -15.37 19.33 -21.31
C PHE A 463 -15.27 19.00 -22.80
N GLY A 464 -14.21 18.28 -23.16
CA GLY A 464 -14.12 17.51 -24.41
C GLY A 464 -14.90 16.19 -24.33
N ILE A 465 -14.89 15.42 -25.42
CA ILE A 465 -15.54 14.11 -25.48
C ILE A 465 -14.65 13.01 -24.91
N ASN A 466 -15.24 12.14 -24.09
CA ASN A 466 -14.64 10.86 -23.67
C ASN A 466 -14.83 9.78 -24.76
N SER A 467 -13.95 8.77 -24.82
CA SER A 467 -14.06 7.70 -25.82
C SER A 467 -15.11 6.63 -25.49
N VAL A 468 -15.58 6.57 -24.24
CA VAL A 468 -16.54 5.56 -23.74
C VAL A 468 -17.94 5.78 -24.32
N ASN A 469 -18.43 7.02 -24.35
CA ASN A 469 -19.78 7.38 -24.77
C ASN A 469 -19.87 8.64 -25.65
N ASN A 470 -18.73 9.25 -26.00
CA ASN A 470 -18.64 10.43 -26.89
C ASN A 470 -19.43 11.65 -26.36
N GLN A 471 -19.61 11.76 -25.04
CA GLN A 471 -20.27 12.91 -24.40
C GLN A 471 -19.27 13.83 -23.70
N GLN A 472 -19.67 15.09 -23.48
CA GLN A 472 -18.91 16.12 -22.76
C GLN A 472 -19.01 15.95 -21.25
N GLN A 473 -18.48 14.85 -20.71
CA GLN A 473 -18.58 14.50 -19.30
C GLN A 473 -17.46 13.53 -18.89
N TYR A 474 -17.23 13.43 -17.58
CA TYR A 474 -16.53 12.28 -17.00
C TYR A 474 -17.30 11.00 -17.34
N ALA A 475 -16.62 10.00 -17.88
CA ALA A 475 -17.12 8.63 -17.95
C ALA A 475 -16.38 7.79 -16.91
N ALA A 476 -17.11 7.18 -15.99
CA ALA A 476 -16.52 6.33 -14.97
C ALA A 476 -15.89 5.05 -15.57
N PRO A 477 -14.72 4.61 -15.10
CA PRO A 477 -14.13 3.30 -15.44
C PRO A 477 -15.11 2.15 -15.23
N CYS A 478 -15.14 1.23 -16.19
CA CYS A 478 -16.14 0.16 -16.27
C CYS A 478 -15.64 -1.02 -17.12
N SER A 479 -14.54 -1.67 -16.70
CA SER A 479 -14.02 -2.83 -17.43
C SER A 479 -15.05 -3.98 -17.48
N ALA A 480 -15.00 -4.74 -18.58
CA ALA A 480 -15.90 -5.87 -18.81
C ALA A 480 -15.40 -7.17 -18.15
N ASP A 481 -14.12 -7.22 -17.80
CA ASP A 481 -13.45 -8.32 -17.14
C ASP A 481 -12.69 -7.83 -15.89
N SER A 482 -12.11 -8.79 -15.16
CA SER A 482 -11.42 -8.58 -13.89
C SER A 482 -9.90 -8.50 -14.04
N SER A 483 -9.38 -8.12 -15.22
CA SER A 483 -7.97 -7.73 -15.31
C SER A 483 -7.74 -6.35 -14.68
N GLU A 484 -6.52 -6.13 -14.21
CA GLU A 484 -6.09 -4.83 -13.69
C GLU A 484 -5.76 -3.89 -14.86
N HIS A 485 -6.10 -2.61 -14.71
CA HIS A 485 -5.81 -1.58 -15.71
C HIS A 485 -5.15 -0.35 -15.06
N ASP A 486 -4.15 0.22 -15.76
CA ASP A 486 -3.48 1.47 -15.39
C ASP A 486 -4.25 2.70 -15.88
N TYR A 487 -4.71 3.52 -14.95
CA TYR A 487 -5.37 4.80 -15.22
C TYR A 487 -4.42 5.94 -14.90
N THR A 488 -4.03 6.73 -15.92
CA THR A 488 -3.25 7.95 -15.71
C THR A 488 -4.17 9.17 -15.78
N ILE A 489 -4.23 9.92 -14.68
CA ILE A 489 -4.71 11.30 -14.67
C ILE A 489 -3.50 12.22 -14.92
N THR A 490 -3.61 13.14 -15.88
CA THR A 490 -2.57 14.15 -16.16
C THR A 490 -3.18 15.54 -16.21
N LEU A 491 -2.67 16.44 -15.37
CA LEU A 491 -2.94 17.87 -15.40
C LEU A 491 -1.81 18.58 -16.15
N TYR A 492 -2.15 19.50 -17.04
CA TYR A 492 -1.24 20.27 -17.88
C TYR A 492 -1.40 21.75 -17.53
N ALA A 493 -0.32 22.42 -17.14
CA ALA A 493 -0.30 23.86 -16.96
C ALA A 493 0.08 24.53 -18.27
N LEU A 494 -0.71 25.53 -18.72
CA LEU A 494 -0.62 26.07 -20.08
C LEU A 494 -0.32 27.57 -20.09
N SER A 495 0.55 27.97 -21.01
CA SER A 495 0.80 29.38 -21.38
C SER A 495 -0.35 30.02 -22.17
N SER A 496 -1.29 29.23 -22.69
CA SER A 496 -2.52 29.73 -23.32
C SER A 496 -3.54 30.18 -22.26
N SER A 497 -4.29 31.23 -22.56
CA SER A 497 -5.36 31.74 -21.69
C SER A 497 -6.69 31.05 -22.00
N VAL A 498 -7.60 31.05 -21.02
CA VAL A 498 -8.97 30.52 -21.14
C VAL A 498 -9.64 31.01 -22.42
N GLY A 499 -9.92 30.07 -23.34
CA GLY A 499 -10.56 30.29 -24.64
C GLY A 499 -9.61 30.58 -25.81
N SER A 500 -8.28 30.65 -25.60
CA SER A 500 -7.32 30.91 -26.69
C SER A 500 -6.92 29.67 -27.50
N LEU A 501 -7.22 28.46 -27.00
CA LEU A 501 -6.90 27.19 -27.69
C LEU A 501 -7.71 26.95 -28.97
N GLY A 502 -8.80 27.69 -29.20
CA GLY A 502 -9.64 27.56 -30.40
C GLY A 502 -10.46 26.25 -30.50
N LEU A 503 -10.48 25.46 -29.42
CA LEU A 503 -11.14 24.17 -29.32
C LEU A 503 -12.66 24.29 -29.12
N SER A 504 -13.39 23.20 -29.38
CA SER A 504 -14.81 23.06 -29.07
C SER A 504 -15.09 21.70 -28.44
N GLY A 505 -15.75 21.67 -27.28
CA GLY A 505 -15.96 20.45 -26.50
C GLY A 505 -16.65 19.32 -27.28
N SER A 506 -17.49 19.66 -28.28
CA SER A 506 -18.19 18.67 -29.12
C SER A 506 -17.33 17.96 -30.16
N THR A 507 -16.07 18.39 -30.32
CA THR A 507 -15.12 17.88 -31.32
C THR A 507 -13.70 17.74 -30.76
N THR A 508 -13.52 17.82 -29.44
CA THR A 508 -12.21 17.73 -28.79
C THR A 508 -12.13 16.42 -28.02
N ASP A 509 -11.52 15.41 -28.63
CA ASP A 509 -11.12 14.18 -27.94
C ASP A 509 -9.72 14.35 -27.30
N LEU A 510 -9.19 13.26 -26.71
CA LEU A 510 -7.89 13.27 -26.05
C LEU A 510 -6.71 13.58 -26.99
N VAL A 511 -6.77 13.13 -28.24
CA VAL A 511 -5.72 13.40 -29.25
C VAL A 511 -5.78 14.87 -29.65
N THR A 512 -6.97 15.35 -30.01
CA THR A 512 -7.24 16.75 -30.38
C THR A 512 -6.85 17.71 -29.27
N LEU A 513 -7.11 17.36 -28.00
CA LEU A 513 -6.66 18.15 -26.85
C LEU A 513 -5.13 18.17 -26.78
N ARG A 514 -4.47 17.00 -26.79
CA ARG A 514 -3.01 16.90 -26.65
C ARG A 514 -2.27 17.64 -27.75
N ASP A 515 -2.69 17.50 -29.01
CA ASP A 515 -2.08 18.18 -30.15
C ASP A 515 -2.23 19.71 -30.06
N ALA A 516 -3.36 20.20 -29.52
CA ALA A 516 -3.61 21.63 -29.34
C ALA A 516 -2.86 22.24 -28.14
N ILE A 517 -2.65 21.48 -27.05
CA ILE A 517 -1.93 21.98 -25.87
C ILE A 517 -0.41 21.77 -25.94
N ALA A 518 0.10 20.81 -26.73
CA ALA A 518 1.53 20.54 -26.87
C ALA A 518 2.43 21.77 -27.10
N PRO A 519 2.10 22.76 -27.96
CA PRO A 519 2.90 23.98 -28.12
C PRO A 519 2.69 25.04 -27.02
N HIS A 520 1.88 24.74 -25.99
CA HIS A 520 1.50 25.65 -24.91
C HIS A 520 1.78 25.11 -23.50
N THR A 521 1.98 23.80 -23.34
CA THR A 521 2.31 23.17 -22.06
C THR A 521 3.61 23.73 -21.49
N LEU A 522 3.55 24.12 -20.22
CA LEU A 522 4.65 24.62 -19.41
C LEU A 522 5.19 23.49 -18.50
N GLY A 523 4.29 22.86 -17.73
CA GLY A 523 4.58 21.68 -16.91
C GLY A 523 3.41 20.69 -16.90
N THR A 524 3.67 19.45 -16.45
CA THR A 524 2.64 18.41 -16.30
C THR A 524 2.74 17.69 -14.97
N ALA A 525 1.63 17.65 -14.24
CA ALA A 525 1.47 16.86 -13.02
C ALA A 525 0.69 15.58 -13.33
N LYS A 526 1.03 14.46 -12.68
CA LYS A 526 0.39 13.15 -12.92
C LYS A 526 -0.06 12.51 -11.61
N LEU A 527 -1.13 11.73 -11.71
CA LEU A 527 -1.56 10.76 -10.70
C LEU A 527 -1.84 9.44 -11.43
N SER A 528 -0.96 8.46 -11.22
CA SER A 528 -1.08 7.10 -11.75
C SER A 528 -1.87 6.25 -10.77
N LEU A 529 -2.85 5.49 -11.27
CA LEU A 529 -3.76 4.69 -10.45
C LEU A 529 -3.98 3.31 -11.09
N THR A 530 -4.25 2.27 -10.32
CA THR A 530 -4.68 0.96 -10.88
C THR A 530 -6.14 0.67 -10.53
N ARG A 531 -6.79 -0.27 -11.26
CA ARG A 531 -7.96 -0.99 -10.76
C ARG A 531 -8.33 -2.24 -11.56
N SER A 532 -8.55 -3.36 -10.85
CA SER A 532 -9.37 -4.51 -11.28
C SER A 532 -10.86 -4.29 -11.01
N ARG A 533 -11.74 -4.74 -11.93
CA ARG A 533 -13.20 -4.65 -11.75
C ARG A 533 -13.87 -6.02 -11.72
N TYR A 534 -14.63 -6.29 -10.67
CA TYR A 534 -15.61 -7.36 -10.62
C TYR A 534 -16.99 -6.80 -10.94
N ASN A 535 -17.81 -7.55 -11.68
CA ASN A 535 -19.11 -7.05 -12.12
C ASN A 535 -20.21 -7.57 -11.17
N PRO A 536 -20.89 -6.71 -10.40
CA PRO A 536 -21.97 -7.14 -9.49
C PRO A 536 -23.17 -7.80 -10.20
N ASN A 537 -23.20 -7.85 -11.54
CA ASN A 537 -24.22 -8.54 -12.33
C ASN A 537 -23.81 -9.95 -12.80
N ASN A 538 -22.69 -10.48 -12.31
CA ASN A 538 -22.32 -11.90 -12.43
C ASN A 538 -21.76 -12.42 -11.09
N ASP A 539 -21.24 -13.66 -11.09
CA ASP A 539 -20.72 -14.33 -9.88
C ASP A 539 -19.17 -14.45 -9.87
N GLN A 540 -18.43 -13.62 -10.63
CA GLN A 540 -16.96 -13.74 -10.70
C GLN A 540 -16.24 -13.43 -9.39
N HIS A 541 -16.88 -12.68 -8.49
CA HIS A 541 -16.41 -12.38 -7.14
C HIS A 541 -16.90 -13.39 -6.09
N VAL A 542 -17.75 -14.35 -6.46
CA VAL A 542 -18.30 -15.33 -5.51
C VAL A 542 -17.27 -16.44 -5.27
N PRO A 543 -16.82 -16.65 -4.01
CA PRO A 543 -15.82 -17.66 -3.70
C PRO A 543 -16.33 -19.07 -4.01
N GLN A 544 -15.42 -19.96 -4.42
CA GLN A 544 -15.75 -21.34 -4.78
C GLN A 544 -15.59 -22.33 -3.62
N SER A 545 -14.91 -21.92 -2.54
CA SER A 545 -14.74 -22.66 -1.28
C SER A 545 -14.22 -21.71 -0.19
N VAL A 546 -14.31 -22.11 1.08
CA VAL A 546 -13.67 -21.39 2.20
C VAL A 546 -12.19 -21.74 2.27
N ALA A 547 -11.33 -20.74 2.50
CA ALA A 547 -9.92 -20.96 2.75
C ALA A 547 -9.68 -21.70 4.07
N THR A 548 -9.05 -22.88 4.03
CA THR A 548 -8.74 -23.73 5.21
C THR A 548 -7.24 -23.95 5.42
N THR A 549 -6.39 -23.06 4.93
CA THR A 549 -4.94 -23.05 5.20
C THR A 549 -4.52 -21.65 5.63
N CYS A 550 -3.42 -21.54 6.37
CA CYS A 550 -2.87 -20.24 6.80
C CYS A 550 -2.63 -19.32 5.59
N ALA A 551 -1.81 -19.75 4.61
CA ALA A 551 -1.46 -18.95 3.44
C ALA A 551 -2.69 -18.44 2.65
N ALA A 552 -3.70 -19.30 2.43
CA ALA A 552 -4.91 -18.92 1.71
C ALA A 552 -5.80 -17.94 2.50
N LYS A 553 -5.78 -17.98 3.84
CA LYS A 553 -6.49 -16.98 4.67
C LYS A 553 -5.72 -15.67 4.76
N SER A 554 -4.42 -15.72 5.02
CA SER A 554 -3.53 -14.55 5.17
C SER A 554 -3.48 -13.69 3.90
N ALA A 555 -3.66 -14.29 2.71
CA ALA A 555 -3.71 -13.56 1.44
C ALA A 555 -4.74 -12.40 1.43
N ALA A 556 -5.86 -12.53 2.13
CA ALA A 556 -6.87 -11.48 2.24
C ALA A 556 -6.40 -10.23 3.01
N PHE A 557 -5.38 -10.37 3.86
CA PHE A 557 -4.79 -9.30 4.68
C PHE A 557 -3.56 -8.66 4.00
N ALA A 558 -3.04 -9.25 2.91
CA ALA A 558 -1.76 -8.86 2.32
C ALA A 558 -1.74 -7.40 1.80
N ALA A 559 -2.87 -6.92 1.28
CA ALA A 559 -3.02 -5.52 0.83
C ALA A 559 -3.10 -4.50 1.98
N TYR A 560 -3.02 -4.94 3.24
CA TYR A 560 -3.15 -4.12 4.44
C TYR A 560 -2.01 -4.34 5.44
N SER A 561 -0.85 -4.84 4.97
CA SER A 561 0.35 -5.13 5.76
C SER A 561 0.75 -4.02 6.73
N ASP A 562 0.56 -2.77 6.33
CA ASP A 562 0.94 -1.59 7.11
C ASP A 562 0.04 -1.43 8.36
N HIS A 563 -1.21 -1.89 8.27
CA HIS A 563 -2.21 -1.87 9.33
C HIS A 563 -2.28 -3.15 10.17
N VAL A 564 -1.83 -4.29 9.62
CA VAL A 564 -2.03 -5.61 10.24
C VAL A 564 -0.94 -6.63 9.88
N SER A 565 -0.54 -7.43 10.86
CA SER A 565 0.30 -8.62 10.68
C SER A 565 -0.47 -9.89 11.02
N VAL A 566 -0.20 -10.96 10.27
CA VAL A 566 -0.87 -12.27 10.46
C VAL A 566 0.16 -13.36 10.75
N SER A 567 -0.11 -14.17 11.76
CA SER A 567 0.68 -15.36 12.12
C SER A 567 -0.24 -16.56 12.35
N CYS A 568 0.31 -17.78 12.35
CA CYS A 568 -0.49 -19.00 12.45
C CYS A 568 0.14 -20.06 13.35
N SER A 569 -0.71 -20.87 13.98
CA SER A 569 -0.39 -22.21 14.52
C SER A 569 -1.01 -23.28 13.62
N ASP A 570 -0.85 -24.56 13.97
CA ASP A 570 -1.46 -25.71 13.29
C ASP A 570 -2.98 -25.55 13.03
N ASN A 571 -3.70 -24.86 13.93
CA ASN A 571 -5.16 -24.78 13.94
C ASN A 571 -5.73 -23.35 14.05
N THR A 572 -4.92 -22.35 14.41
CA THR A 572 -5.40 -20.96 14.65
C THR A 572 -4.62 -19.94 13.84
N MET A 573 -5.32 -18.93 13.35
CA MET A 573 -4.75 -17.73 12.75
C MET A 573 -4.85 -16.59 13.78
N SER A 574 -3.75 -15.87 13.98
CA SER A 574 -3.64 -14.73 14.86
C SER A 574 -3.45 -13.46 14.03
N VAL A 575 -4.33 -12.48 14.21
CA VAL A 575 -4.39 -11.23 13.45
C VAL A 575 -4.07 -10.08 14.40
N THR A 576 -2.92 -9.42 14.21
CA THR A 576 -2.43 -8.35 15.07
C THR A 576 -2.52 -7.02 14.34
N THR A 577 -3.39 -6.11 14.76
CA THR A 577 -3.38 -4.74 14.21
C THR A 577 -2.18 -3.96 14.75
N HIS A 578 -1.63 -3.07 13.92
CA HIS A 578 -0.51 -2.20 14.28
C HIS A 578 -0.98 -0.91 14.96
N THR A 579 -2.19 -0.44 14.63
CA THR A 579 -2.71 0.85 15.09
C THR A 579 -4.14 0.83 15.60
N LEU A 580 -4.94 -0.21 15.32
CA LEU A 580 -6.40 -0.18 15.57
C LEU A 580 -7.09 1.03 14.92
N LEU A 581 -6.46 1.63 13.89
CA LEU A 581 -7.04 2.71 13.08
C LEU A 581 -7.40 2.19 11.67
N PRO A 582 -8.65 2.38 11.22
CA PRO A 582 -9.16 1.84 9.95
C PRO A 582 -8.51 2.45 8.71
N TYR A 583 -8.52 1.73 7.59
CA TYR A 583 -7.85 2.13 6.36
C TYR A 583 -8.75 2.99 5.44
N ARG A 584 -8.56 4.32 5.50
CA ARG A 584 -9.48 5.33 4.96
C ARG A 584 -8.82 6.29 3.96
N SER A 585 -9.66 7.02 3.21
CA SER A 585 -9.23 8.16 2.40
C SER A 585 -9.05 9.43 3.26
N GLN A 586 -8.51 10.49 2.67
CA GLN A 586 -8.38 11.82 3.30
C GLN A 586 -9.61 12.73 3.05
N LEU A 587 -10.71 12.17 2.53
CA LEU A 587 -11.96 12.92 2.35
C LEU A 587 -12.51 13.37 3.70
N ASP A 588 -13.09 14.57 3.73
CA ASP A 588 -13.66 15.11 4.98
C ASP A 588 -14.90 14.32 5.47
N SER A 589 -15.48 13.45 4.63
CA SER A 589 -16.47 12.43 5.01
C SER A 589 -15.89 11.23 5.73
N ASP A 590 -14.62 10.89 5.48
CA ASP A 590 -13.99 9.64 5.92
C ASP A 590 -13.19 9.86 7.21
N LYS A 591 -12.99 11.12 7.60
CA LYS A 591 -12.47 11.55 8.89
C LYS A 591 -13.16 10.84 10.07
N ALA A 592 -12.37 10.44 11.07
CA ALA A 592 -12.86 9.67 12.20
C ALA A 592 -13.95 10.40 12.99
N ASN A 593 -14.98 9.68 13.43
CA ASN A 593 -16.14 10.19 14.17
C ASN A 593 -17.10 11.09 13.35
N VAL A 594 -16.76 11.51 12.13
CA VAL A 594 -17.60 12.42 11.33
C VAL A 594 -18.92 11.75 10.95
N GLY A 595 -20.03 12.47 11.13
CA GLY A 595 -21.39 11.98 10.87
C GLY A 595 -22.10 11.35 12.08
N ILE A 596 -21.40 11.09 13.19
CA ILE A 596 -22.04 10.69 14.46
C ILE A 596 -23.04 11.76 14.90
N ARG A 597 -24.23 11.33 15.34
CA ARG A 597 -25.28 12.19 15.89
C ARG A 597 -25.68 11.88 17.34
N SER A 598 -25.52 10.64 17.81
CA SER A 598 -25.59 10.29 19.24
C SER A 598 -24.21 9.84 19.70
N TRP A 599 -23.41 10.77 20.21
CA TRP A 599 -22.00 10.51 20.56
C TRP A 599 -21.86 10.06 22.01
N ILE A 600 -21.17 8.94 22.23
CA ILE A 600 -20.94 8.35 23.56
C ILE A 600 -19.73 8.93 24.30
N GLY A 601 -19.08 9.96 23.76
CA GLY A 601 -17.97 10.67 24.41
C GLY A 601 -16.56 10.13 24.11
N ARG A 602 -16.47 9.07 23.32
CA ARG A 602 -15.23 8.33 23.00
C ARG A 602 -14.59 8.81 21.68
N VAL A 603 -13.27 8.69 21.58
CA VAL A 603 -12.46 9.07 20.40
C VAL A 603 -11.55 7.89 20.05
N PRO A 604 -11.12 7.67 18.80
CA PRO A 604 -10.16 6.60 18.52
C PRO A 604 -8.77 6.98 19.03
N ILE A 605 -8.09 6.04 19.68
CA ILE A 605 -6.67 6.14 20.04
C ILE A 605 -5.95 4.90 19.52
N ALA A 606 -4.75 5.09 18.97
CA ALA A 606 -3.98 4.00 18.39
C ALA A 606 -3.62 2.92 19.44
N GLU A 607 -3.76 1.65 19.06
CA GLU A 607 -3.44 0.46 19.85
C GLU A 607 -2.94 -0.70 18.99
N GLN A 608 -2.19 -1.62 19.61
CA GLN A 608 -1.92 -2.93 19.06
C GLN A 608 -2.72 -3.98 19.82
N LEU A 609 -3.59 -4.72 19.12
CA LEU A 609 -4.40 -5.82 19.65
C LEU A 609 -4.26 -7.05 18.75
N THR A 610 -4.27 -8.24 19.34
CA THR A 610 -4.20 -9.53 18.62
C THR A 610 -5.50 -10.32 18.80
N TRP A 611 -6.13 -10.65 17.68
CA TRP A 611 -7.33 -11.49 17.59
C TRP A 611 -6.94 -12.91 17.19
N THR A 612 -7.65 -13.94 17.68
CA THR A 612 -7.39 -15.34 17.30
C THR A 612 -8.66 -16.00 16.75
N LEU A 613 -8.57 -16.65 15.60
CA LEU A 613 -9.69 -17.35 14.94
C LEU A 613 -9.25 -18.71 14.36
N PRO A 614 -10.15 -19.69 14.18
CA PRO A 614 -9.76 -21.01 13.68
C PRO A 614 -9.45 -20.99 12.18
N ILE A 615 -8.39 -21.72 11.78
CA ILE A 615 -8.04 -21.89 10.35
C ILE A 615 -9.11 -22.70 9.63
N THR A 616 -9.55 -23.81 10.23
CA THR A 616 -10.58 -24.70 9.68
C THR A 616 -11.90 -24.56 10.45
N PRO A 617 -12.99 -24.07 9.83
CA PRO A 617 -14.30 -23.97 10.47
C PRO A 617 -14.88 -25.34 10.84
N SER A 618 -15.73 -25.39 11.87
CA SER A 618 -16.49 -26.57 12.26
C SER A 618 -18.00 -26.28 12.17
N TYR A 619 -18.61 -26.61 11.03
CA TYR A 619 -19.97 -26.19 10.69
C TYR A 619 -21.07 -26.71 11.63
N LEU A 620 -22.05 -25.84 11.89
CA LEU A 620 -23.26 -26.10 12.65
C LEU A 620 -24.39 -26.54 11.70
N PRO A 621 -25.21 -27.55 12.07
CA PRO A 621 -26.21 -28.13 11.18
C PRO A 621 -27.43 -27.22 10.93
N THR A 622 -27.62 -26.19 11.74
CA THR A 622 -28.69 -25.18 11.64
C THR A 622 -28.23 -23.85 12.24
N PRO A 623 -28.79 -22.70 11.83
CA PRO A 623 -28.72 -21.45 12.59
C PRO A 623 -29.14 -21.62 14.05
N GLN A 624 -28.55 -20.81 14.95
CA GLN A 624 -28.90 -20.77 16.38
C GLN A 624 -28.46 -19.45 17.02
N SER A 625 -29.20 -18.97 18.02
CA SER A 625 -28.82 -17.84 18.88
C SER A 625 -27.51 -18.10 19.63
N ASN A 626 -26.37 -17.61 19.14
CA ASN A 626 -25.04 -17.97 19.66
C ASN A 626 -23.97 -16.85 19.67
N ILE A 627 -24.33 -15.61 19.32
CA ILE A 627 -23.45 -14.44 19.47
C ILE A 627 -23.68 -13.80 20.84
N ASN A 628 -22.64 -13.63 21.66
CA ASN A 628 -22.66 -12.67 22.77
C ASN A 628 -22.51 -11.26 22.19
N ILE A 629 -23.48 -10.39 22.49
CA ILE A 629 -23.59 -9.03 21.97
C ILE A 629 -22.43 -8.12 22.44
N HIS A 630 -21.90 -8.35 23.65
CA HIS A 630 -20.84 -7.52 24.23
C HIS A 630 -19.46 -7.77 23.58
N HIS A 631 -19.28 -8.91 22.92
CA HIS A 631 -18.00 -9.35 22.40
C HIS A 631 -17.91 -9.09 20.88
N ALA A 632 -16.70 -8.88 20.34
CA ALA A 632 -16.53 -8.82 18.89
C ALA A 632 -16.93 -10.15 18.22
N VAL A 633 -17.49 -10.07 17.01
CA VAL A 633 -17.94 -11.21 16.19
C VAL A 633 -16.92 -11.61 15.12
N GLY A 634 -16.04 -10.68 14.72
CA GLY A 634 -14.92 -10.96 13.84
C GLY A 634 -13.91 -9.81 13.79
N VAL A 635 -12.96 -9.91 12.87
CA VAL A 635 -11.95 -8.89 12.57
C VAL A 635 -11.87 -8.64 11.07
N SER A 636 -11.83 -7.37 10.65
CA SER A 636 -11.65 -6.97 9.25
C SER A 636 -10.24 -7.27 8.75
N VAL A 637 -10.06 -7.26 7.43
CA VAL A 637 -8.75 -7.48 6.81
C VAL A 637 -7.74 -6.34 7.04
N GLU A 638 -8.18 -5.20 7.59
CA GLU A 638 -7.29 -4.14 8.08
C GLU A 638 -6.99 -4.26 9.61
N GLY A 639 -7.47 -5.32 10.26
CA GLY A 639 -7.22 -5.63 11.68
C GLY A 639 -8.22 -5.06 12.68
N ILE A 640 -9.31 -4.42 12.22
CA ILE A 640 -10.31 -3.77 13.08
C ILE A 640 -11.42 -4.75 13.51
N PRO A 641 -11.76 -4.85 14.80
CA PRO A 641 -12.85 -5.71 15.25
C PRO A 641 -14.22 -5.24 14.74
N ILE A 642 -15.09 -6.21 14.45
CA ILE A 642 -16.51 -6.00 14.13
C ILE A 642 -17.32 -6.50 15.33
N LEU A 643 -18.20 -5.66 15.88
CA LEU A 643 -19.13 -6.00 16.96
C LEU A 643 -20.55 -6.24 16.42
N HIS A 644 -21.40 -6.84 17.25
CA HIS A 644 -22.83 -6.95 16.96
C HIS A 644 -23.47 -5.55 16.86
N TYR A 645 -24.40 -5.35 15.92
CA TYR A 645 -24.96 -4.03 15.59
C TYR A 645 -25.82 -3.41 16.70
N ALA A 646 -26.40 -4.24 17.57
CA ALA A 646 -27.21 -3.80 18.70
C ALA A 646 -26.42 -3.79 20.01
N LYS A 647 -26.75 -2.86 20.91
CA LYS A 647 -26.19 -2.78 22.27
C LYS A 647 -26.75 -3.86 23.20
N GLU A 648 -25.91 -4.32 24.13
CA GLU A 648 -26.29 -5.19 25.25
C GLU A 648 -27.29 -4.51 26.20
N SER A 649 -28.29 -5.25 26.73
CA SER A 649 -29.23 -4.76 27.76
C SER A 649 -29.06 -5.37 29.15
N GLN A 650 -28.34 -6.50 29.24
CA GLN A 650 -27.90 -7.12 30.49
C GLN A 650 -26.63 -7.95 30.22
N PRO A 651 -25.69 -8.07 31.18
CA PRO A 651 -24.44 -8.80 30.98
C PRO A 651 -24.61 -10.20 30.40
N ASP A 652 -23.71 -10.56 29.49
CA ASP A 652 -23.67 -11.84 28.77
C ASP A 652 -24.91 -12.07 27.87
N GLU A 653 -25.44 -11.00 27.26
CA GLU A 653 -26.59 -11.13 26.36
C GLU A 653 -26.25 -11.90 25.09
N ILE A 654 -26.84 -13.08 24.93
CA ILE A 654 -26.84 -13.80 23.65
C ILE A 654 -27.91 -13.21 22.72
N ALA A 655 -27.49 -12.76 21.53
CA ALA A 655 -28.36 -12.29 20.46
C ALA A 655 -29.37 -13.37 20.03
N GLN A 656 -30.64 -12.98 19.85
CA GLN A 656 -31.72 -13.90 19.49
C GLN A 656 -32.14 -13.72 18.03
N LEU A 657 -32.15 -14.83 17.29
CA LEU A 657 -32.61 -14.83 15.90
C LEU A 657 -34.05 -14.34 15.76
N GLY A 658 -34.27 -13.42 14.81
CA GLY A 658 -35.58 -12.81 14.55
C GLY A 658 -36.08 -11.85 15.63
N GLN A 659 -35.28 -11.48 16.64
CA GLN A 659 -35.62 -10.42 17.58
C GLN A 659 -35.37 -9.04 16.96
N ASP A 660 -36.31 -8.11 17.18
CA ASP A 660 -36.14 -6.69 16.87
C ASP A 660 -35.23 -6.01 17.91
N TYR A 661 -34.13 -5.43 17.43
CA TYR A 661 -33.17 -4.68 18.24
C TYR A 661 -33.17 -3.16 17.96
N SER A 662 -34.01 -2.67 17.04
CA SER A 662 -33.99 -1.29 16.50
C SER A 662 -33.92 -0.18 17.55
N SER A 663 -34.58 -0.36 18.70
CA SER A 663 -34.56 0.57 19.85
C SER A 663 -33.18 0.79 20.50
N ARG A 664 -32.19 -0.07 20.18
CA ARG A 664 -30.83 -0.10 20.74
C ARG A 664 -29.78 -0.48 19.69
N ASP A 665 -30.10 -0.28 18.43
CA ASP A 665 -29.26 -0.48 17.25
C ASP A 665 -28.31 0.72 17.10
N THR A 666 -27.00 0.48 17.12
CA THR A 666 -25.97 1.55 17.11
C THR A 666 -25.97 2.35 15.80
N VAL A 667 -26.40 1.72 14.69
CA VAL A 667 -26.54 2.37 13.38
C VAL A 667 -27.80 3.25 13.35
N LEU A 668 -28.95 2.71 13.79
CA LEU A 668 -30.21 3.46 13.80
C LEU A 668 -30.28 4.55 14.87
N LEU A 669 -29.54 4.41 15.97
CA LEU A 669 -29.32 5.47 16.96
C LEU A 669 -28.36 6.57 16.46
N GLY A 670 -27.60 6.31 15.39
CA GLY A 670 -26.68 7.26 14.77
C GLY A 670 -25.41 7.50 15.56
N GLU A 671 -24.80 6.43 16.09
CA GLU A 671 -23.60 6.51 16.94
C GLU A 671 -22.30 6.13 16.23
N ILE A 672 -22.42 5.58 15.02
CA ILE A 672 -21.30 5.32 14.11
C ILE A 672 -20.94 6.54 13.25
N ASP A 673 -19.70 6.58 12.79
CA ASP A 673 -19.24 7.50 11.76
C ASP A 673 -19.55 6.98 10.35
N GLN A 674 -19.23 7.79 9.34
CA GLN A 674 -19.52 7.50 7.93
C GLN A 674 -18.79 6.26 7.35
N CYS A 675 -17.92 5.59 8.11
CA CYS A 675 -17.25 4.38 7.69
C CYS A 675 -17.82 3.10 8.33
N GLY A 676 -18.83 3.21 9.21
CA GLY A 676 -19.54 2.05 9.77
C GLY A 676 -19.20 1.69 11.22
N GLY A 677 -18.46 2.53 11.94
CA GLY A 677 -17.97 2.22 13.30
C GLY A 677 -17.74 3.44 14.19
N HIS A 678 -17.31 3.20 15.43
CA HIS A 678 -17.00 4.25 16.41
C HIS A 678 -15.95 3.77 17.44
N ALA A 679 -15.58 4.63 18.38
CA ALA A 679 -14.65 4.29 19.46
C ALA A 679 -15.37 3.82 20.74
N GLY A 680 -14.90 2.75 21.37
CA GLY A 680 -15.51 2.07 22.51
C GLY A 680 -14.96 2.45 23.89
N ASN A 681 -15.21 1.56 24.88
CA ASN A 681 -14.81 1.73 26.27
C ASN A 681 -13.36 1.27 26.49
N GLY A 682 -12.45 2.19 26.21
CA GLY A 682 -11.02 1.93 26.03
C GLY A 682 -10.43 2.93 25.04
N GLU A 683 -11.30 3.57 24.24
CA GLU A 683 -10.96 4.37 23.04
C GLU A 683 -10.58 3.48 21.82
N ASP A 684 -11.01 2.22 21.84
CA ASP A 684 -10.87 1.19 20.81
C ASP A 684 -11.79 1.45 19.61
N TYR A 685 -11.28 1.57 18.38
CA TYR A 685 -12.16 1.72 17.21
C TYR A 685 -12.70 0.35 16.74
N HIS A 686 -14.01 0.26 16.51
CA HIS A 686 -14.68 -0.95 16.04
C HIS A 686 -15.90 -0.67 15.13
N TYR A 687 -16.21 -1.60 14.23
CA TYR A 687 -17.36 -1.51 13.30
C TYR A 687 -18.63 -2.20 13.84
N HIS A 688 -19.81 -1.72 13.41
CA HIS A 688 -21.13 -2.37 13.64
C HIS A 688 -21.84 -2.81 12.35
N MET A 689 -21.27 -2.48 11.19
CA MET A 689 -21.74 -2.87 9.86
C MET A 689 -20.53 -3.14 8.95
N ALA A 690 -20.73 -3.27 7.63
CA ALA A 690 -19.62 -3.37 6.69
C ALA A 690 -18.66 -2.15 6.79
N PRO A 691 -17.34 -2.34 6.62
CA PRO A 691 -16.35 -1.26 6.64
C PRO A 691 -16.45 -0.42 5.35
N ILE A 692 -17.35 0.56 5.32
CA ILE A 692 -17.73 1.26 4.06
C ILE A 692 -16.55 2.00 3.42
N CYS A 693 -15.65 2.57 4.21
CA CYS A 693 -14.47 3.28 3.68
C CYS A 693 -13.35 2.34 3.20
N LEU A 694 -13.37 1.06 3.57
CA LEU A 694 -12.46 0.05 3.01
C LEU A 694 -12.79 -0.23 1.54
N MET A 695 -14.09 -0.28 1.21
CA MET A 695 -14.61 -0.62 -0.13
C MET A 695 -14.16 0.28 -1.28
N ASP A 696 -13.73 1.52 -1.00
CA ASP A 696 -13.22 2.39 -2.08
C ASP A 696 -12.01 1.77 -2.79
N SER A 697 -11.17 0.96 -2.13
CA SER A 697 -10.04 0.27 -2.77
C SER A 697 -10.01 -1.26 -2.62
N HIS A 698 -10.86 -1.85 -1.78
CA HIS A 698 -10.93 -3.31 -1.59
C HIS A 698 -11.36 -4.07 -2.85
N ASP A 699 -10.81 -5.29 -3.02
CA ASP A 699 -11.25 -6.27 -4.01
C ASP A 699 -12.48 -7.04 -3.48
N PRO A 700 -13.68 -6.90 -4.09
CA PRO A 700 -14.90 -7.54 -3.60
C PRO A 700 -14.93 -9.07 -3.79
N SER A 701 -13.93 -9.67 -4.46
CA SER A 701 -13.73 -11.12 -4.51
C SER A 701 -12.92 -11.68 -3.32
N LEU A 702 -12.42 -10.80 -2.45
CA LEU A 702 -11.76 -11.15 -1.20
C LEU A 702 -12.70 -10.92 0.01
N PRO A 703 -12.44 -11.57 1.16
CA PRO A 703 -13.15 -11.28 2.40
C PRO A 703 -12.86 -9.86 2.90
N LEU A 704 -13.90 -9.18 3.37
CA LEU A 704 -13.80 -7.96 4.19
C LEU A 704 -13.26 -8.26 5.59
N ALA A 705 -13.55 -9.46 6.09
CA ALA A 705 -13.31 -9.86 7.47
C ALA A 705 -13.34 -11.38 7.61
N TYR A 706 -12.80 -11.88 8.73
CA TYR A 706 -13.02 -13.25 9.20
C TYR A 706 -13.71 -13.20 10.57
N MET A 707 -14.76 -14.02 10.73
CA MET A 707 -15.51 -14.16 11.96
C MET A 707 -14.82 -15.13 12.93
N PHE A 708 -15.15 -15.07 14.23
CA PHE A 708 -14.51 -15.91 15.25
C PHE A 708 -14.90 -17.40 15.22
N ASP A 709 -15.73 -17.82 14.27
CA ASP A 709 -15.94 -19.22 13.87
C ASP A 709 -15.07 -19.68 12.69
N GLY A 710 -14.26 -18.78 12.16
CA GLY A 710 -13.34 -19.00 11.05
C GLY A 710 -13.92 -18.73 9.67
N LEU A 711 -15.20 -18.35 9.53
CA LEU A 711 -15.80 -18.10 8.22
C LEU A 711 -15.53 -16.67 7.73
N PRO A 712 -15.30 -16.47 6.42
CA PRO A 712 -15.13 -15.16 5.83
C PRO A 712 -16.47 -14.41 5.70
N LEU A 713 -16.41 -13.08 5.80
CA LEU A 713 -17.49 -12.15 5.47
C LEU A 713 -17.10 -11.36 4.22
N TYR A 714 -17.93 -11.42 3.19
CA TYR A 714 -17.78 -10.68 1.93
C TYR A 714 -18.72 -9.46 1.91
N PHE A 715 -18.46 -8.50 1.01
CA PHE A 715 -19.41 -7.42 0.78
C PHE A 715 -20.62 -7.96 0.01
N GLY A 716 -21.82 -7.85 0.59
CA GLY A 716 -23.07 -8.18 -0.08
C GLY A 716 -23.78 -6.90 -0.53
N THR A 717 -24.42 -6.24 0.42
CA THR A 717 -24.89 -4.84 0.31
C THR A 717 -24.42 -4.06 1.54
N GLY A 718 -24.51 -2.73 1.51
CA GLY A 718 -24.07 -1.88 2.62
C GLY A 718 -24.25 -0.39 2.33
N GLY A 719 -23.90 0.44 3.29
CA GLY A 719 -24.14 1.89 3.25
C GLY A 719 -25.63 2.24 3.37
N GLY A 720 -25.95 3.53 3.24
CA GLY A 720 -27.32 4.00 3.01
C GLY A 720 -28.32 3.88 4.17
N VAL A 721 -27.86 3.57 5.39
CA VAL A 721 -28.79 3.26 6.50
C VAL A 721 -29.47 4.54 7.00
N LYS A 722 -30.61 4.86 6.38
CA LYS A 722 -31.36 6.11 6.55
C LYS A 722 -32.10 6.17 7.89
N THR A 723 -31.49 6.86 8.84
CA THR A 723 -32.09 7.16 10.15
C THR A 723 -33.32 8.08 10.05
N THR A 724 -34.20 8.00 11.05
CA THR A 724 -35.37 8.89 11.18
C THR A 724 -34.92 10.30 11.55
N GLY A 725 -34.59 11.09 10.52
CA GLY A 725 -33.88 12.37 10.65
C GLY A 725 -32.91 12.66 9.49
N GLY A 726 -32.81 11.76 8.51
CA GLY A 726 -32.08 12.01 7.26
C GLY A 726 -30.56 12.02 7.44
N THR A 727 -30.03 11.26 8.39
CA THR A 727 -28.62 10.82 8.32
C THR A 727 -28.55 9.59 7.44
N ASP A 728 -27.61 9.61 6.53
CA ASP A 728 -27.19 8.53 5.65
C ASP A 728 -25.79 8.11 6.13
N TYR A 729 -25.62 6.83 6.47
CA TYR A 729 -24.37 6.26 6.98
C TYR A 729 -23.66 5.47 5.88
N GLY A 730 -22.42 5.86 5.58
CA GLY A 730 -21.73 5.58 4.31
C GLY A 730 -21.68 6.81 3.39
N ALA A 731 -22.35 7.91 3.75
CA ALA A 731 -22.49 9.14 2.99
C ALA A 731 -23.07 8.94 1.57
N GLY A 732 -24.05 8.04 1.44
CA GLY A 732 -24.66 7.65 0.17
C GLY A 732 -23.78 6.75 -0.71
N ARG A 733 -22.58 6.34 -0.24
CA ARG A 733 -21.80 5.33 -0.95
C ARG A 733 -22.50 3.98 -0.89
N TYR A 734 -22.57 3.33 -2.05
CA TYR A 734 -22.91 1.91 -2.23
C TYR A 734 -24.35 1.50 -1.89
N GLU A 735 -25.29 2.44 -1.70
CA GLU A 735 -26.72 2.11 -1.47
C GLU A 735 -27.31 1.20 -2.57
N ASP A 736 -26.95 1.50 -3.83
CA ASP A 736 -27.40 0.80 -5.03
C ASP A 736 -26.53 -0.44 -5.36
N LEU A 737 -25.43 -0.65 -4.63
CA LEU A 737 -24.41 -1.65 -4.96
C LEU A 737 -24.70 -2.99 -4.27
N ASN A 738 -24.69 -4.07 -5.05
CA ASN A 738 -25.06 -5.39 -4.58
C ASN A 738 -24.12 -6.47 -5.18
N TYR A 739 -23.20 -6.98 -4.35
CA TYR A 739 -22.31 -8.10 -4.63
C TYR A 739 -22.81 -9.43 -4.03
N LEU A 740 -24.08 -9.55 -3.65
CA LEU A 740 -24.65 -10.88 -3.34
C LEU A 740 -24.61 -11.81 -4.57
N PRO A 741 -24.51 -13.14 -4.41
CA PRO A 741 -24.65 -14.10 -5.51
C PRO A 741 -25.95 -13.96 -6.32
N LEU A 742 -25.94 -14.33 -7.60
CA LEU A 742 -27.10 -14.22 -8.49
C LEU A 742 -28.31 -15.08 -8.06
N ASP A 743 -28.07 -16.17 -7.32
CA ASP A 743 -29.10 -17.07 -6.76
C ASP A 743 -29.68 -16.58 -5.43
N VAL A 744 -28.90 -15.85 -4.61
CA VAL A 744 -29.41 -14.99 -3.54
C VAL A 744 -30.30 -13.90 -4.13
N LYS A 745 -29.81 -13.15 -5.12
CA LYS A 745 -30.52 -12.02 -5.77
C LYS A 745 -31.84 -12.42 -6.41
N ASN A 746 -31.94 -13.62 -6.99
CA ASN A 746 -33.18 -14.12 -7.59
C ASN A 746 -34.08 -14.90 -6.59
N GLY A 747 -33.56 -15.22 -5.40
CA GLY A 747 -34.29 -15.89 -4.32
C GLY A 747 -34.36 -17.41 -4.43
N SER A 748 -33.53 -18.05 -5.26
CA SER A 748 -33.42 -19.51 -5.32
C SER A 748 -32.52 -20.10 -4.23
N ASN A 749 -31.57 -19.32 -3.71
CA ASN A 749 -30.66 -19.69 -2.63
C ASN A 749 -30.43 -18.46 -1.71
N PRO A 750 -31.43 -18.05 -0.91
CA PRO A 750 -31.32 -16.85 -0.08
C PRO A 750 -30.32 -17.04 1.06
N LEU A 751 -29.80 -15.93 1.60
CA LEU A 751 -29.09 -15.94 2.89
C LEU A 751 -30.01 -16.48 3.99
N ASP A 752 -29.46 -17.19 4.97
CA ASP A 752 -30.19 -17.60 6.16
C ASP A 752 -30.18 -16.54 7.28
N ASP A 753 -30.84 -16.83 8.41
CA ASP A 753 -30.97 -15.93 9.56
C ASP A 753 -29.62 -15.46 10.16
N CYS A 754 -28.49 -16.10 9.81
CA CYS A 754 -27.15 -15.67 10.19
C CYS A 754 -26.51 -14.65 9.22
N ASN A 755 -27.16 -14.29 8.11
CA ASN A 755 -26.55 -13.73 6.89
C ASN A 755 -25.59 -14.70 6.17
N ALA A 756 -25.72 -16.03 6.38
CA ALA A 756 -24.87 -17.01 5.70
C ALA A 756 -25.45 -17.46 4.35
N TYR A 757 -24.60 -17.49 3.33
CA TYR A 757 -24.85 -18.07 2.01
C TYR A 757 -24.32 -19.51 1.98
N ASP A 758 -25.14 -20.46 1.51
CA ASP A 758 -24.77 -21.84 1.25
C ASP A 758 -24.11 -21.94 -0.13
N LEU A 759 -22.78 -22.17 -0.17
CA LEU A 759 -21.98 -22.13 -1.40
C LEU A 759 -22.42 -23.15 -2.45
N HIS A 760 -22.95 -24.30 -2.01
CA HIS A 760 -23.24 -25.46 -2.86
C HIS A 760 -24.74 -25.80 -2.94
N GLY A 761 -25.56 -25.16 -2.11
CA GLY A 761 -27.01 -25.40 -2.00
C GLY A 761 -27.36 -26.76 -1.38
N ASP A 762 -26.42 -27.38 -0.65
CA ASP A 762 -26.58 -28.68 0.02
C ASP A 762 -26.28 -28.64 1.53
N GLY A 763 -25.94 -27.46 2.05
CA GLY A 763 -25.67 -27.17 3.44
C GLY A 763 -24.28 -27.58 3.93
N SER A 764 -23.34 -27.91 3.04
CA SER A 764 -21.99 -28.40 3.40
C SER A 764 -20.96 -27.30 3.69
N GLU A 765 -21.08 -26.11 3.09
CA GLU A 765 -20.08 -25.04 3.18
C GLU A 765 -20.74 -23.66 3.09
N TYR A 766 -20.27 -22.69 3.88
CA TYR A 766 -20.92 -21.38 4.00
C TYR A 766 -19.93 -20.21 4.03
N VAL A 767 -20.37 -19.05 3.55
CA VAL A 767 -19.72 -17.74 3.75
C VAL A 767 -20.74 -16.71 4.20
N TYR A 768 -20.32 -15.64 4.87
CA TYR A 768 -21.23 -14.53 5.19
C TYR A 768 -21.18 -13.45 4.12
N TYR A 769 -22.29 -12.73 3.96
CA TYR A 769 -22.35 -11.49 3.19
C TYR A 769 -22.92 -10.35 4.03
N SER A 770 -22.35 -9.16 3.90
CA SER A 770 -22.89 -7.96 4.54
C SER A 770 -24.26 -7.57 3.95
N THR A 771 -25.07 -6.89 4.76
CA THR A 771 -26.40 -6.41 4.34
C THR A 771 -26.61 -4.93 4.66
N SER A 772 -27.45 -4.26 3.85
CA SER A 772 -27.96 -2.91 4.13
C SER A 772 -29.10 -2.89 5.17
N ASP A 773 -29.72 -4.04 5.43
CA ASP A 773 -30.66 -4.28 6.54
C ASP A 773 -29.95 -4.96 7.73
N ALA A 774 -30.48 -4.80 8.95
CA ALA A 774 -30.01 -5.50 10.15
C ALA A 774 -30.09 -7.03 9.94
N PRO A 775 -29.05 -7.82 10.29
CA PRO A 775 -27.99 -7.51 11.26
C PRO A 775 -26.75 -6.80 10.71
N TYR A 776 -26.76 -6.37 9.45
CA TYR A 776 -25.67 -5.69 8.71
C TYR A 776 -24.38 -6.50 8.48
N SER A 777 -23.90 -7.23 9.48
CA SER A 777 -22.78 -8.19 9.39
C SER A 777 -23.30 -9.63 9.49
N ILE A 778 -23.37 -10.20 10.69
CA ILE A 778 -23.87 -11.57 10.94
C ILE A 778 -24.92 -11.61 12.05
N GLY A 779 -25.93 -12.48 11.89
CA GLY A 779 -26.99 -12.71 12.89
C GLY A 779 -26.69 -13.85 13.87
N CYS A 780 -25.82 -14.78 13.46
CA CYS A 780 -25.31 -15.88 14.27
C CYS A 780 -24.03 -16.45 13.65
N PHE A 781 -23.27 -17.22 14.42
CA PHE A 781 -22.20 -18.05 13.89
C PHE A 781 -22.77 -19.33 13.26
N ARG A 782 -22.23 -19.72 12.10
CA ARG A 782 -22.52 -20.96 11.37
C ARG A 782 -21.45 -22.03 11.49
N ALA A 783 -20.29 -21.71 12.05
CA ALA A 783 -19.37 -22.68 12.59
C ALA A 783 -19.21 -22.52 14.13
N GLN A 784 -18.44 -23.39 14.76
CA GLN A 784 -18.11 -23.30 16.18
C GLN A 784 -17.19 -22.10 16.46
N ALA A 785 -17.76 -21.01 16.98
CA ALA A 785 -17.03 -19.83 17.43
C ALA A 785 -16.37 -19.99 18.80
N ASN A 786 -15.38 -19.13 19.08
CA ASN A 786 -15.02 -18.75 20.44
C ASN A 786 -14.88 -17.22 20.57
N GLN A 787 -15.78 -16.58 21.33
CA GLN A 787 -15.70 -15.15 21.66
C GLN A 787 -14.97 -14.85 22.98
N GLU A 788 -14.52 -15.84 23.75
CA GLU A 788 -13.86 -15.62 25.06
C GLU A 788 -12.59 -14.75 24.94
N GLY A 789 -11.90 -14.84 23.80
CA GLY A 789 -10.74 -14.01 23.44
C GLY A 789 -11.05 -12.81 22.53
N SER A 790 -12.32 -12.45 22.33
CA SER A 790 -12.72 -11.31 21.46
C SER A 790 -13.28 -10.09 22.21
N VAL A 791 -13.10 -10.05 23.53
CA VAL A 791 -13.12 -8.80 24.31
C VAL A 791 -11.74 -8.16 24.22
N PRO A 792 -11.61 -6.85 23.90
CA PRO A 792 -10.33 -6.17 23.92
C PRO A 792 -9.67 -6.27 25.31
N GLY A 793 -8.54 -6.99 25.40
CA GLY A 793 -7.69 -7.00 26.60
C GLY A 793 -6.78 -5.75 26.71
N GLY A 794 -7.19 -4.65 26.07
CA GLY A 794 -6.40 -3.44 25.91
C GLY A 794 -6.30 -2.59 27.18
N PRO A 795 -5.48 -1.53 27.15
CA PRO A 795 -5.29 -0.63 28.28
C PRO A 795 -6.57 0.21 28.54
N HIS A 796 -7.27 -0.08 29.63
CA HIS A 796 -8.42 0.74 30.07
C HIS A 796 -7.98 1.93 30.93
N TRP A 797 -8.69 3.05 30.84
CA TRP A 797 -8.42 4.23 31.67
C TRP A 797 -8.41 3.93 33.18
N VAL A 798 -7.32 4.30 33.86
CA VAL A 798 -7.19 4.23 35.33
C VAL A 798 -8.26 5.10 36.03
N GLN A 799 -8.72 6.15 35.37
CA GLN A 799 -9.88 6.95 35.77
C GLN A 799 -10.68 7.39 34.54
N GLU A 800 -11.98 7.12 34.55
CA GLU A 800 -12.92 7.55 33.50
C GLU A 800 -12.91 9.05 33.21
N ARG A 801 -13.18 9.41 31.95
CA ARG A 801 -13.26 10.79 31.48
C ARG A 801 -14.60 11.43 31.88
N ASP A 802 -14.59 12.68 32.35
CA ASP A 802 -15.85 13.41 32.56
C ASP A 802 -16.41 13.88 31.21
N LEU A 803 -17.48 13.22 30.78
CA LEU A 803 -18.17 13.45 29.51
C LEU A 803 -19.47 14.26 29.71
N SER A 804 -19.74 14.76 30.92
CA SER A 804 -20.99 15.47 31.23
C SER A 804 -21.13 16.85 30.56
N TRP A 805 -20.08 17.32 29.88
CA TRP A 805 -20.01 18.58 29.15
C TRP A 805 -20.56 18.49 27.71
N SER A 806 -20.62 17.32 27.08
CA SER A 806 -20.97 17.22 25.65
C SER A 806 -22.48 17.15 25.42
N GLY A 807 -23.18 16.37 26.23
CA GLY A 807 -24.46 15.79 25.83
C GLY A 807 -24.28 14.71 24.75
N ASN A 808 -25.36 14.01 24.42
CA ASN A 808 -25.35 12.91 23.46
C ASN A 808 -25.76 13.39 22.05
N ASP A 809 -26.83 14.19 21.98
CA ASP A 809 -27.39 14.75 20.75
C ASP A 809 -26.46 15.82 20.15
N VAL A 810 -25.77 15.47 19.07
CA VAL A 810 -24.74 16.28 18.41
C VAL A 810 -24.81 16.10 16.89
N LEU A 811 -23.91 16.76 16.18
CA LEU A 811 -23.39 16.34 14.90
C LEU A 811 -21.88 16.56 14.94
N LEU A 812 -21.11 15.49 14.78
CA LEU A 812 -19.66 15.58 14.65
C LEU A 812 -19.30 15.93 13.20
N THR A 813 -18.71 17.11 13.02
CA THR A 813 -18.61 17.79 11.72
C THR A 813 -17.21 17.86 11.13
N ASP A 814 -16.17 17.62 11.93
CA ASP A 814 -14.77 17.59 11.48
C ASP A 814 -13.91 16.79 12.48
N TYR A 815 -12.80 16.24 12.00
CA TYR A 815 -11.71 15.63 12.79
C TYR A 815 -10.39 15.93 12.07
N ASP A 816 -9.48 16.66 12.72
CA ASP A 816 -8.21 17.06 12.11
C ASP A 816 -7.17 17.42 13.20
N THR A 817 -5.99 17.90 12.80
CA THR A 817 -4.96 18.37 13.73
C THR A 817 -4.93 19.90 13.87
N MET A 818 -4.53 20.40 15.03
CA MET A 818 -4.25 21.84 15.22
C MET A 818 -3.09 22.11 16.19
N SER A 819 -2.37 23.21 15.96
CA SER A 819 -1.36 23.72 16.90
C SER A 819 -2.01 24.64 17.93
N PHE A 820 -1.89 24.29 19.21
CA PHE A 820 -2.38 25.10 20.33
C PHE A 820 -1.37 25.10 21.48
N SER A 821 -1.01 26.30 21.96
CA SER A 821 0.03 26.53 22.97
C SER A 821 1.40 25.91 22.63
N GLY A 822 1.77 25.82 21.34
CA GLY A 822 3.04 25.25 20.90
C GLY A 822 3.10 23.71 20.96
N LYS A 823 1.94 23.05 20.96
CA LYS A 823 1.77 21.60 20.88
C LYS A 823 0.75 21.26 19.79
N THR A 824 0.96 20.16 19.07
CA THR A 824 -0.06 19.60 18.17
C THR A 824 -1.11 18.82 18.98
N TRP A 825 -2.37 18.95 18.57
CA TRP A 825 -3.52 18.22 19.12
C TRP A 825 -4.32 17.63 17.97
N GLN A 826 -4.83 16.41 18.12
CA GLN A 826 -6.02 15.98 17.39
C GLN A 826 -7.21 16.77 17.92
N PHE A 827 -8.19 17.09 17.07
CA PHE A 827 -9.46 17.67 17.51
C PHE A 827 -10.66 17.07 16.79
N ILE A 828 -11.84 17.19 17.43
CA ILE A 828 -13.16 16.92 16.85
C ILE A 828 -14.00 18.18 16.99
N GLU A 829 -14.67 18.58 15.91
CA GLU A 829 -15.67 19.65 15.96
C GLU A 829 -17.06 19.10 16.28
N VAL A 830 -17.67 19.61 17.37
CA VAL A 830 -18.95 19.14 17.91
C VAL A 830 -20.01 20.23 17.73
N THR A 831 -20.95 20.02 16.82
CA THR A 831 -22.14 20.87 16.69
C THR A 831 -23.27 20.32 17.58
N PRO A 832 -23.95 21.11 18.43
CA PRO A 832 -25.07 20.63 19.23
C PRO A 832 -26.33 20.35 18.40
N GLY A 833 -27.03 19.25 18.69
CA GLY A 833 -28.39 18.98 18.20
C GLY A 833 -29.48 19.75 18.96
N GLU A 834 -30.74 19.63 18.54
CA GLU A 834 -31.86 20.44 19.05
C GLU A 834 -32.19 20.21 20.54
N SER A 835 -31.90 19.02 21.07
CA SER A 835 -32.12 18.67 22.49
C SER A 835 -30.90 18.90 23.37
N ASN A 836 -29.74 19.25 22.77
CA ASN A 836 -28.51 19.52 23.50
C ASN A 836 -28.61 20.84 24.28
N ASN A 837 -28.37 20.76 25.59
CA ASN A 837 -28.39 21.91 26.50
C ASN A 837 -27.05 22.14 27.21
N ARG A 838 -25.97 21.50 26.73
CA ARG A 838 -24.63 21.58 27.32
C ARG A 838 -23.72 22.54 26.54
N ILE A 839 -23.75 22.45 25.22
CA ILE A 839 -23.14 23.43 24.32
C ILE A 839 -24.19 24.52 24.02
N ALA A 840 -23.78 25.79 23.98
CA ALA A 840 -24.72 26.89 23.74
C ALA A 840 -25.25 26.89 22.29
N ALA A 841 -26.54 27.15 22.11
CA ALA A 841 -27.16 27.20 20.78
C ALA A 841 -26.46 28.22 19.86
N GLY A 842 -26.07 27.78 18.65
CA GLY A 842 -25.30 28.58 17.70
C GLY A 842 -23.80 28.66 17.99
N LYS A 843 -23.30 27.94 19.00
CA LYS A 843 -21.89 27.62 19.18
C LYS A 843 -21.60 26.19 18.74
N LYS A 844 -20.33 25.92 18.45
CA LYS A 844 -19.78 24.57 18.32
C LYS A 844 -18.73 24.40 19.41
N ALA A 845 -18.57 23.18 19.92
CA ALA A 845 -17.49 22.84 20.83
C ALA A 845 -16.33 22.18 20.08
N LEU A 846 -15.14 22.18 20.68
CA LEU A 846 -14.01 21.35 20.27
C LEU A 846 -13.69 20.36 21.40
N ILE A 847 -13.50 19.10 21.04
CA ILE A 847 -12.69 18.17 21.83
C ILE A 847 -11.29 18.28 21.25
N MET A 848 -10.26 18.41 22.08
CA MET A 848 -8.87 18.33 21.63
C MET A 848 -8.15 17.30 22.49
N TYR A 849 -7.36 16.41 21.88
CA TYR A 849 -6.59 15.41 22.60
C TYR A 849 -5.21 15.19 22.00
N ARG A 850 -4.27 14.77 22.84
CA ARG A 850 -2.93 14.35 22.43
C ARG A 850 -2.31 13.43 23.48
N GLN A 851 -1.41 12.57 23.05
CA GLN A 851 -0.53 11.85 23.95
C GLN A 851 0.39 12.85 24.68
N LEU A 852 0.69 12.56 25.94
CA LEU A 852 1.67 13.31 26.73
C LEU A 852 3.08 12.85 26.35
N ALA A 853 4.00 13.80 26.22
CA ALA A 853 5.40 13.52 25.87
C ALA A 853 6.33 13.84 27.05
N SER A 854 7.55 13.33 27.01
CA SER A 854 8.57 13.62 28.02
C SER A 854 8.73 15.12 28.26
N GLY A 855 8.57 15.56 29.52
CA GLY A 855 8.59 16.96 29.92
C GLY A 855 7.23 17.65 30.02
N ASP A 856 6.13 17.01 29.60
CA ASP A 856 4.77 17.46 29.91
C ASP A 856 4.36 17.12 31.36
N SER A 857 3.38 17.85 31.90
CA SER A 857 2.63 17.42 33.09
C SER A 857 1.92 16.10 32.82
N GLY A 858 1.79 15.24 33.84
CA GLY A 858 1.07 13.97 33.75
C GLY A 858 1.75 12.87 32.93
N TYR A 859 2.93 13.12 32.33
CA TYR A 859 3.67 12.10 31.61
C TYR A 859 4.25 11.02 32.54
N ASP A 860 3.93 9.76 32.27
CA ASP A 860 4.54 8.58 32.88
C ASP A 860 5.17 7.72 31.77
N PRO A 861 6.48 7.42 31.80
CA PRO A 861 7.12 6.57 30.78
C PRO A 861 6.70 5.10 30.84
N ASN A 862 5.82 4.71 31.77
CA ASN A 862 5.31 3.34 31.94
C ASN A 862 3.81 3.19 31.61
N ALA A 863 3.12 4.25 31.17
CA ALA A 863 1.68 4.23 30.90
C ALA A 863 1.29 5.15 29.72
N ASN A 864 0.20 4.81 29.02
CA ASN A 864 -0.25 5.57 27.86
C ASN A 864 -1.10 6.77 28.30
N CYS A 865 -0.42 7.84 28.70
CA CYS A 865 -1.07 9.05 29.22
C CYS A 865 -1.43 10.07 28.12
N TYR A 866 -2.64 10.62 28.19
CA TYR A 866 -3.22 11.57 27.25
C TYR A 866 -3.77 12.81 27.97
N ALA A 867 -3.57 13.98 27.38
CA ALA A 867 -4.25 15.21 27.76
C ALA A 867 -5.51 15.41 26.91
N PHE A 868 -6.60 15.81 27.55
CA PHE A 868 -7.85 16.20 26.91
C PHE A 868 -8.19 17.66 27.23
N ARG A 869 -8.77 18.35 26.25
CA ARG A 869 -9.38 19.67 26.38
C ARG A 869 -10.80 19.64 25.83
N TYR A 870 -11.71 20.24 26.55
CA TYR A 870 -13.11 20.40 26.15
C TYR A 870 -13.44 21.89 26.13
N ARG A 871 -13.61 22.44 24.92
CA ARG A 871 -13.84 23.86 24.66
C ARG A 871 -15.27 24.05 24.16
N LEU A 872 -16.16 24.65 24.96
CA LEU A 872 -17.59 24.79 24.61
C LEU A 872 -17.91 25.85 23.54
N ASP A 873 -16.89 26.54 23.04
CA ASP A 873 -17.00 27.58 22.02
C ASP A 873 -15.71 27.60 21.17
N SER A 874 -15.76 27.06 19.95
CA SER A 874 -14.61 27.02 19.03
C SER A 874 -14.03 28.39 18.68
N THR A 875 -14.75 29.49 18.97
CA THR A 875 -14.25 30.86 18.81
C THR A 875 -13.37 31.37 19.98
N ASP A 876 -13.27 30.64 21.10
CA ASP A 876 -12.28 30.90 22.15
C ASP A 876 -10.90 30.34 21.73
N THR A 877 -10.25 31.01 20.76
CA THR A 877 -8.93 30.62 20.25
C THR A 877 -7.81 30.76 21.29
N ALA A 878 -8.07 31.40 22.43
CA ALA A 878 -7.16 31.48 23.56
C ALA A 878 -7.35 30.33 24.58
N GLY A 879 -8.41 29.52 24.44
CA GLY A 879 -8.74 28.41 25.33
C GLY A 879 -9.01 28.84 26.78
N THR A 880 -9.48 30.07 27.00
CA THR A 880 -9.63 30.65 28.35
C THR A 880 -10.68 29.95 29.21
N ASN A 881 -11.62 29.24 28.58
CA ASN A 881 -12.68 28.48 29.24
C ASN A 881 -12.57 26.95 29.00
N ASP A 882 -11.42 26.47 28.54
CA ASP A 882 -11.17 25.03 28.33
C ASP A 882 -11.27 24.26 29.67
N THR A 883 -12.08 23.21 29.70
CA THR A 883 -11.92 22.16 30.72
C THR A 883 -10.75 21.27 30.31
N TYR A 884 -9.80 21.03 31.22
CA TYR A 884 -8.59 20.23 30.97
C TYR A 884 -8.53 19.03 31.90
N SER A 885 -8.17 17.87 31.38
CA SER A 885 -7.87 16.67 32.18
C SER A 885 -6.74 15.83 31.59
N GLU A 886 -6.05 15.08 32.45
CA GLU A 886 -5.00 14.13 32.09
C GLU A 886 -5.47 12.74 32.52
N HIS A 887 -5.38 11.75 31.63
CA HIS A 887 -5.82 10.37 31.87
C HIS A 887 -4.74 9.41 31.38
N CYS A 888 -4.48 8.34 32.13
CA CYS A 888 -3.55 7.27 31.74
C CYS A 888 -4.29 5.93 31.68
N ARG A 889 -3.81 5.06 30.80
CA ARG A 889 -4.26 3.69 30.56
C ARG A 889 -3.05 2.78 30.41
#